data_AF-A0A532TSC7-F1
#
_entry.id   AF-A0A532TSC7-F1
#
_cell.length_a   1.000
_cell.length_b   1.000
_cell.length_c   1.000
_cell.angle_alpha   90.00
_cell.angle_beta   90.00
_cell.angle_gamma   90.00
#
_symmetry.space_group_name_H-M   'P 1'
#
loop_
_entity.id
_entity.type
_entity.pdbx_description
1 polymer ?
#
loop_
_entity_poly.entity_id
_entity_poly.type
_entity_poly.pdbx_seq_one_letter_code
_entity_poly.pdbx_strand_id
1 'polypeptide(L)'
;MKAYTNVSRKVVGEDRIAICPQFGCDYMKRVKPLKFGFLGFEKYPKCKTHHLPLVYVDERIGEFVDGALACLFDKAGLPPSDLLELVASHYHDELDPFVHGWVYCVTTGRGAPIVSRYLDSISKAYMKNLNRKQVKAIMKDGNKKDVDKYQAVKKGLKKITAQYTRLLKHLRAHSEVLVDIKNLKSLSRKLRNDLNEWQEGIIRDYLGKKSQDKSNRMTIEEVKYYYDQILNVGTCRSLLGMKTEFKKVKITAFDRFSAYVEFFSEGITEKYTKSDIKGLYLDIKINPIKKESIKKMKTKEKFEGNKDLKTIKEYLRNLDWKSLSNNWVVLLREHHTKPYEKILLDPHKDPSNENPLWKHEIWLKRVYADEKYDFSDSLISRITGISRITVRKYRLKFNISYSYYNMTQKPILSKELIEKREKIRNFNWKINTNWMIPVGGHGDFLILNPSEYCSPENPLYKHKVWLKRVYEDEELDLNGVEIAKICGLKDQKPISYWRKRLGIHKKRKGVYINTQGQKVVLTPNTYTHPQRGRVHKRAEHKLIMERYLNKSLSRHQLETHPDLIQGLLGEEVYFYIKKNCHVHHINYVGTDNRIENLWLFSTNRAHGLVVNELHQCLSILIKLHQIFFKEGKYFLNQDFDCRRLERDDIRGNLNFDSIISHYLSRFYNKSRNSFSVAMPASYKNPFISLKKGMDYAYIYEHRYIIEQYYRTLLRKNTKLPEEHNDYKKAKEFINPQGFLKPDALVHHVNFDSRDNRISNLYVCNISEHRLCHGSIYQSVERLLDMGLIYFCNGKYFLDNTLTIKM
;
A
#
# COMPACT_ATOMS: atom_id res chain seq x y z
N MET A 1 -5.62 -27.57 28.58
CA MET A 1 -6.40 -27.54 27.30
C MET A 1 -7.43 -28.68 27.33
N LYS A 2 -8.73 -28.41 27.08
CA LYS A 2 -9.74 -29.48 27.03
C LYS A 2 -9.43 -30.45 25.89
N ALA A 3 -9.43 -31.75 26.17
CA ALA A 3 -9.32 -32.76 25.13
C ALA A 3 -10.61 -32.75 24.29
N TYR A 4 -10.52 -32.21 23.09
CA TYR A 4 -11.64 -32.27 22.15
C TYR A 4 -11.76 -33.66 21.56
N THR A 5 -13.00 -34.10 21.37
CA THR A 5 -13.26 -35.26 20.52
C THR A 5 -12.92 -34.91 19.08
N ASN A 6 -11.78 -35.43 18.61
CA ASN A 6 -11.44 -35.41 17.20
C ASN A 6 -12.59 -36.01 16.39
N VAL A 7 -12.91 -35.40 15.25
CA VAL A 7 -14.05 -35.82 14.42
C VAL A 7 -13.86 -37.24 13.91
N SER A 8 -14.60 -38.19 14.47
CA SER A 8 -14.63 -39.58 14.03
C SER A 8 -15.91 -39.90 13.28
N ARG A 9 -15.82 -40.33 12.01
CA ARG A 9 -16.99 -40.78 11.23
C ARG A 9 -17.61 -42.08 11.76
N LYS A 10 -16.89 -42.83 12.60
CA LYS A 10 -17.32 -44.10 13.21
C LYS A 10 -18.29 -43.89 14.38
N VAL A 11 -18.10 -42.81 15.13
CA VAL A 11 -18.88 -42.47 16.34
C VAL A 11 -19.99 -41.47 16.05
N VAL A 12 -19.98 -40.87 14.86
CA VAL A 12 -21.01 -39.92 14.41
C VAL A 12 -22.27 -40.68 14.06
N GLY A 13 -23.29 -40.63 14.93
CA GLY A 13 -24.62 -41.20 14.66
C GLY A 13 -25.48 -40.36 13.70
N GLU A 14 -25.20 -39.06 13.58
CA GLU A 14 -25.98 -38.10 12.78
C GLU A 14 -25.09 -37.12 12.01
N ASP A 15 -25.62 -36.49 10.96
CA ASP A 15 -24.85 -35.47 10.23
C ASP A 15 -24.42 -34.31 11.15
N ARG A 16 -23.12 -34.02 11.20
CA ARG A 16 -22.54 -32.92 11.98
C ARG A 16 -21.69 -32.00 11.10
N ILE A 17 -21.38 -30.81 11.62
CA ILE A 17 -20.48 -29.87 10.97
C ILE A 17 -19.24 -29.69 11.83
N ALA A 18 -18.09 -29.83 11.20
CA ALA A 18 -16.79 -29.72 11.82
C ALA A 18 -15.99 -28.55 11.24
N ILE A 19 -15.21 -27.89 12.09
CA ILE A 19 -14.35 -26.75 11.76
C ILE A 19 -12.89 -27.07 12.09
N CYS A 20 -11.99 -26.32 11.48
CA CYS A 20 -10.60 -26.34 11.89
C CYS A 20 -10.45 -25.77 13.32
N PRO A 21 -9.65 -26.40 14.19
CA PRO A 21 -9.43 -25.91 15.56
C PRO A 21 -8.61 -24.60 15.60
N GLN A 22 -7.87 -24.29 14.54
CA GLN A 22 -7.19 -23.00 14.37
C GLN A 22 -8.22 -21.90 14.13
N PHE A 23 -8.32 -20.94 15.05
CA PHE A 23 -9.19 -19.77 14.86
C PHE A 23 -8.83 -19.02 13.58
N GLY A 24 -9.84 -18.50 12.89
CA GLY A 24 -9.67 -17.77 11.63
C GLY A 24 -9.54 -18.60 10.37
N CYS A 25 -9.43 -19.91 10.49
CA CYS A 25 -9.58 -20.80 9.36
C CYS A 25 -11.05 -20.87 8.94
N ASP A 26 -11.33 -20.63 7.66
CA ASP A 26 -12.66 -20.76 7.05
C ASP A 26 -12.99 -22.21 6.65
N TYR A 27 -12.04 -23.14 6.86
CA TYR A 27 -12.23 -24.53 6.51
C TYR A 27 -13.26 -25.21 7.43
N MET A 28 -14.40 -25.55 6.83
CA MET A 28 -15.51 -26.24 7.45
C MET A 28 -15.93 -27.42 6.58
N LYS A 29 -16.31 -28.54 7.20
CA LYS A 29 -16.71 -29.76 6.50
C LYS A 29 -17.93 -30.39 7.16
N ARG A 30 -18.93 -30.78 6.36
CA ARG A 30 -20.02 -31.67 6.79
C ARG A 30 -19.50 -33.09 6.94
N VAL A 31 -19.79 -33.71 8.07
CA VAL A 31 -19.34 -35.05 8.45
C VAL A 31 -20.57 -35.93 8.57
N LYS A 32 -20.61 -37.00 7.76
CA LYS A 32 -21.71 -37.96 7.71
C LYS A 32 -21.32 -39.26 8.41
N PRO A 33 -22.28 -39.96 9.06
CA PRO A 33 -22.09 -41.33 9.55
C PRO A 33 -21.54 -42.25 8.46
N LEU A 34 -20.76 -43.26 8.84
CA LEU A 34 -20.42 -44.37 7.94
C LEU A 34 -21.65 -45.26 7.72
N LYS A 35 -21.92 -45.64 6.46
CA LYS A 35 -23.05 -46.54 6.14
C LYS A 35 -22.85 -47.96 6.67
N PHE A 36 -21.61 -48.40 6.85
CA PHE A 36 -21.24 -49.71 7.39
C PHE A 36 -20.14 -49.49 8.44
N GLY A 37 -20.48 -49.62 9.72
CA GLY A 37 -19.66 -49.19 10.86
C GLY A 37 -18.32 -49.93 11.05
N PHE A 38 -18.06 -51.01 10.31
CA PHE A 38 -16.96 -51.94 10.54
C PHE A 38 -15.80 -51.87 9.51
N LEU A 39 -15.94 -51.19 8.36
CA LEU A 39 -14.94 -51.19 7.28
C LEU A 39 -14.15 -49.87 7.09
N GLY A 40 -14.11 -48.99 8.09
CA GLY A 40 -13.48 -47.67 7.96
C GLY A 40 -12.16 -47.55 8.72
N PHE A 41 -11.01 -47.66 8.04
CA PHE A 41 -9.71 -47.25 8.60
C PHE A 41 -9.75 -45.76 9.03
N GLU A 42 -9.23 -45.48 10.23
CA GLU A 42 -9.28 -44.17 10.90
C GLU A 42 -8.64 -43.05 10.05
N LYS A 43 -9.49 -42.27 9.37
CA LYS A 43 -9.08 -40.97 8.82
C LYS A 43 -9.98 -39.89 9.40
N TYR A 44 -9.58 -39.38 10.57
CA TYR A 44 -10.08 -38.11 11.10
C TYR A 44 -10.00 -37.06 9.99
N PRO A 45 -11.12 -36.41 9.60
CA PRO A 45 -11.07 -35.34 8.63
C PRO A 45 -10.10 -34.28 9.12
N LYS A 46 -9.17 -33.88 8.25
CA LYS A 46 -8.19 -32.83 8.54
C LYS A 46 -8.52 -31.56 7.78
N CYS A 47 -8.16 -30.42 8.36
CA CYS A 47 -8.19 -29.15 7.66
C CYS A 47 -7.29 -29.20 6.43
N LYS A 48 -7.76 -28.73 5.26
CA LYS A 48 -6.92 -28.66 4.05
C LYS A 48 -5.74 -27.70 4.19
N THR A 49 -5.92 -26.65 4.99
CA THR A 49 -4.93 -25.58 5.17
C THR A 49 -3.93 -25.90 6.29
N HIS A 50 -4.42 -26.39 7.43
CA HIS A 50 -3.62 -26.57 8.64
C HIS A 50 -3.25 -28.03 8.92
N HIS A 51 -3.84 -28.98 8.20
CA HIS A 51 -3.66 -30.42 8.42
C HIS A 51 -3.98 -30.92 9.83
N LEU A 52 -4.58 -30.08 10.68
CA LEU A 52 -5.08 -30.44 12.01
C LEU A 52 -6.39 -31.24 11.89
N PRO A 53 -6.63 -32.25 12.75
CA PRO A 53 -7.94 -32.87 12.89
C PRO A 53 -9.02 -31.81 13.10
N LEU A 54 -10.16 -31.98 12.42
CA LEU A 54 -11.30 -31.10 12.65
C LEU A 54 -11.94 -31.40 14.02
N VAL A 55 -12.61 -30.38 14.56
CA VAL A 55 -13.41 -30.43 15.80
C VAL A 55 -14.83 -30.01 15.49
N TYR A 56 -15.81 -30.51 16.25
CA TYR A 56 -17.21 -30.11 16.01
C TYR A 56 -17.46 -28.67 16.44
N VAL A 57 -18.27 -27.95 15.66
CA VAL A 57 -18.55 -26.54 15.91
C VAL A 57 -19.19 -26.31 17.27
N ASP A 58 -20.15 -27.16 17.64
CA ASP A 58 -20.89 -27.08 18.90
C ASP A 58 -20.04 -27.36 20.15
N GLU A 59 -18.89 -28.01 19.97
CA GLU A 59 -17.91 -28.26 21.03
C GLU A 59 -16.90 -27.11 21.16
N ARG A 60 -16.47 -26.50 20.04
CA ARG A 60 -15.39 -25.50 20.02
C ARG A 60 -15.85 -24.05 20.16
N ILE A 61 -17.07 -23.71 19.72
CA ILE A 61 -17.50 -22.30 19.61
C ILE A 61 -17.56 -21.56 20.95
N GLY A 62 -17.75 -22.28 22.06
CA GLY A 62 -17.74 -21.71 23.41
C GLY A 62 -16.38 -21.11 23.77
N GLU A 63 -15.29 -21.86 23.56
CA GLU A 63 -13.95 -21.39 23.92
C GLU A 63 -13.50 -20.17 23.10
N PHE A 64 -13.94 -20.05 21.85
CA PHE A 64 -13.72 -18.83 21.09
C PHE A 64 -14.38 -17.62 21.76
N VAL A 65 -15.63 -17.77 22.19
CA VAL A 65 -16.35 -16.69 22.87
C VAL A 65 -15.73 -16.41 24.24
N ASP A 66 -15.28 -17.42 24.97
CA ASP A 66 -14.58 -17.23 26.24
C ASP A 66 -13.26 -16.45 26.05
N GLY A 67 -12.43 -16.81 25.07
CA GLY A 67 -11.21 -16.04 24.75
C GLY A 67 -11.49 -14.64 24.23
N ALA A 68 -12.59 -14.44 23.48
CA ALA A 68 -13.02 -13.11 23.06
C ALA A 68 -13.46 -12.27 24.26
N LEU A 69 -14.24 -12.83 25.19
CA LEU A 69 -14.66 -12.14 26.41
C LEU A 69 -13.48 -11.82 27.33
N ALA A 70 -12.54 -12.77 27.49
CA ALA A 70 -11.30 -12.56 28.25
C ALA A 70 -10.48 -11.42 27.63
N CYS A 71 -10.29 -11.42 26.31
CA CYS A 71 -9.57 -10.36 25.60
C CYS A 71 -10.23 -8.99 25.69
N LEU A 72 -11.55 -8.94 25.52
CA LEU A 72 -12.30 -7.69 25.50
C LEU A 72 -12.46 -7.08 26.89
N PHE A 73 -12.51 -7.88 27.95
CA PHE A 73 -12.79 -7.39 29.29
C PHE A 73 -11.65 -7.59 30.29
N ASP A 74 -10.44 -7.88 29.80
CA ASP A 74 -9.24 -7.94 30.62
C ASP A 74 -8.92 -6.58 31.24
N LYS A 75 -8.43 -6.55 32.48
CA LYS A 75 -8.01 -5.32 33.19
C LYS A 75 -6.96 -4.54 32.41
N ALA A 76 -6.08 -5.22 31.67
CA ALA A 76 -5.11 -4.54 30.79
C ALA A 76 -5.77 -3.83 29.58
N GLY A 77 -7.09 -3.93 29.45
CA GLY A 77 -7.88 -3.12 28.53
C GLY A 77 -8.34 -1.77 29.05
N LEU A 78 -8.18 -1.49 30.34
CA LEU A 78 -8.28 -0.13 30.88
C LEU A 78 -7.13 0.75 30.34
N PRO A 79 -7.26 2.10 30.42
CA PRO A 79 -6.18 2.99 29.98
C PRO A 79 -4.86 2.62 30.67
N PRO A 80 -3.76 2.46 29.92
CA PRO A 80 -2.43 2.27 30.50
C PRO A 80 -2.08 3.38 31.49
N SER A 81 -1.37 3.05 32.57
CA SER A 81 -1.08 4.01 33.66
C SER A 81 -0.28 5.22 33.19
N ASP A 82 0.69 5.02 32.30
CA ASP A 82 1.48 6.09 31.67
C ASP A 82 0.59 7.06 30.88
N LEU A 83 -0.37 6.52 30.14
CA LEU A 83 -1.33 7.29 29.38
C LEU A 83 -2.31 8.03 30.30
N LEU A 84 -2.77 7.38 31.35
CA LEU A 84 -3.68 7.96 32.33
C LEU A 84 -3.01 9.12 33.09
N GLU A 85 -1.74 8.97 33.48
CA GLU A 85 -0.91 10.02 34.09
C GLU A 85 -0.71 11.21 33.15
N LEU A 86 -0.46 10.95 31.86
CA LEU A 86 -0.35 11.99 30.84
C LEU A 86 -1.64 12.81 30.75
N VAL A 87 -2.80 12.14 30.68
CA VAL A 87 -4.09 12.83 30.59
C VAL A 87 -4.40 13.59 31.88
N ALA A 88 -4.21 12.98 33.05
CA ALA A 88 -4.46 13.62 34.33
C ALA A 88 -3.60 14.87 34.54
N SER A 89 -2.34 14.84 34.08
CA SER A 89 -1.40 15.94 34.29
C SER A 89 -1.57 17.11 33.32
N HIS A 90 -1.96 16.86 32.07
CA HIS A 90 -2.05 17.90 31.03
C HIS A 90 -3.50 18.29 30.68
N TYR A 91 -4.47 17.42 30.97
CA TYR A 91 -5.86 17.52 30.51
C TYR A 91 -6.82 17.11 31.64
N HIS A 92 -6.63 17.64 32.84
CA HIS A 92 -7.41 17.27 34.03
C HIS A 92 -8.94 17.30 33.80
N ASP A 93 -9.43 18.35 33.12
CA ASP A 93 -10.86 18.53 32.83
C ASP A 93 -11.40 17.55 31.78
N GLU A 94 -10.51 16.87 31.05
CA GLU A 94 -10.84 15.85 30.05
C GLU A 94 -10.56 14.43 30.53
N LEU A 95 -10.05 14.24 31.76
CA LEU A 95 -9.72 12.94 32.31
C LEU A 95 -10.95 12.02 32.36
N ASP A 96 -12.07 12.53 32.86
CA ASP A 96 -13.31 11.78 32.96
C ASP A 96 -13.91 11.42 31.57
N PRO A 97 -14.06 12.37 30.63
CA PRO A 97 -14.39 12.08 29.24
C PRO A 97 -13.46 11.06 28.57
N PHE A 98 -12.16 11.13 28.85
CA PHE A 98 -11.17 10.21 28.31
C PHE A 98 -11.36 8.78 28.83
N VAL A 99 -11.48 8.60 30.15
CA VAL A 99 -11.68 7.28 30.77
C VAL A 99 -12.99 6.65 30.27
N HIS A 100 -14.09 7.40 30.30
CA HIS A 100 -15.37 6.91 29.79
C HIS A 100 -15.34 6.59 28.29
N GLY A 101 -14.72 7.47 27.49
CA GLY A 101 -14.52 7.24 26.05
C GLY A 101 -13.67 6.01 25.76
N TRP A 102 -12.61 5.78 26.53
CA TRP A 102 -11.73 4.62 26.40
C TRP A 102 -12.47 3.33 26.73
N VAL A 103 -13.11 3.24 27.89
CA VAL A 103 -13.88 2.06 28.34
C VAL A 103 -15.01 1.74 27.35
N TYR A 104 -15.67 2.76 26.79
CA TYR A 104 -16.64 2.56 25.72
C TYR A 104 -15.97 1.96 24.46
N CYS A 105 -14.82 2.51 24.07
CA CYS A 105 -14.06 2.05 22.91
C CYS A 105 -13.45 0.66 23.06
N VAL A 106 -13.32 0.10 24.26
CA VAL A 106 -12.89 -1.31 24.45
C VAL A 106 -13.84 -2.25 23.71
N THR A 107 -15.15 -2.02 23.79
CA THR A 107 -16.17 -2.87 23.15
C THR A 107 -16.22 -2.78 21.63
N THR A 108 -15.64 -1.73 21.03
CA THR A 108 -15.71 -1.47 19.57
C THR A 108 -14.35 -1.53 18.89
N GLY A 109 -13.30 -1.08 19.58
CA GLY A 109 -11.93 -0.94 19.12
C GLY A 109 -11.01 -2.14 19.40
N ARG A 110 -11.26 -2.86 20.50
CA ARG A 110 -10.37 -3.97 20.96
C ARG A 110 -10.57 -5.28 20.21
N GLY A 111 -11.63 -5.42 19.39
CA GLY A 111 -11.77 -6.57 18.47
C GLY A 111 -13.19 -7.06 18.17
N ALA A 112 -14.23 -6.48 18.78
CA ALA A 112 -15.61 -6.96 18.62
C ALA A 112 -16.14 -7.04 17.16
N PRO A 113 -15.82 -6.08 16.24
CA PRO A 113 -16.22 -6.20 14.84
C PRO A 113 -15.69 -7.46 14.15
N ILE A 114 -14.64 -8.07 14.68
CA ILE A 114 -14.00 -9.25 14.11
C ILE A 114 -14.63 -10.52 14.67
N VAL A 115 -15.03 -10.50 15.95
CA VAL A 115 -15.84 -11.57 16.55
C VAL A 115 -17.17 -11.71 15.80
N SER A 116 -17.84 -10.59 15.51
CA SER A 116 -19.07 -10.57 14.72
C SER A 116 -18.87 -11.13 13.31
N ARG A 117 -17.81 -10.70 12.60
CA ARG A 117 -17.45 -11.25 11.28
C ARG A 117 -17.18 -12.75 11.32
N TYR A 118 -16.48 -13.25 12.33
CA TYR A 118 -16.20 -14.68 12.45
C TYR A 118 -17.45 -15.52 12.71
N LEU A 119 -18.30 -15.08 13.64
CA LEU A 119 -19.55 -15.76 13.95
C LEU A 119 -20.50 -15.74 12.73
N ASP A 120 -20.52 -14.66 11.96
CA ASP A 120 -21.22 -14.57 10.68
C ASP A 120 -20.63 -15.52 9.62
N SER A 121 -19.29 -15.58 9.49
CA SER A 121 -18.61 -16.52 8.59
C SER A 121 -18.91 -17.97 8.93
N ILE A 122 -18.85 -18.34 10.22
CA ILE A 122 -19.24 -19.67 10.69
C ILE A 122 -20.70 -19.92 10.35
N SER A 123 -21.61 -19.00 10.67
CA SER A 123 -23.05 -19.16 10.42
C SER A 123 -23.34 -19.34 8.93
N LYS A 124 -22.75 -18.52 8.06
CA LYS A 124 -22.88 -18.63 6.59
C LYS A 124 -22.31 -19.93 6.06
N ALA A 125 -21.12 -20.33 6.51
CA ALA A 125 -20.52 -21.60 6.12
C ALA A 125 -21.37 -22.79 6.61
N TYR A 126 -21.96 -22.68 7.79
CA TYR A 126 -22.88 -23.66 8.36
C TYR A 126 -24.11 -23.81 7.47
N MET A 127 -24.75 -22.69 7.11
CA MET A 127 -25.94 -22.66 6.25
C MET A 127 -25.65 -23.16 4.83
N LYS A 128 -24.48 -22.86 4.26
CA LYS A 128 -24.07 -23.33 2.92
C LYS A 128 -23.97 -24.86 2.82
N ASN A 129 -23.69 -25.54 3.95
CA ASN A 129 -23.61 -26.99 3.99
C ASN A 129 -24.99 -27.68 4.11
N LEU A 130 -26.08 -26.90 4.16
CA LEU A 130 -27.47 -27.37 4.22
C LEU A 130 -28.19 -27.07 2.91
N ASN A 131 -28.98 -28.03 2.41
CA ASN A 131 -29.82 -27.81 1.24
C ASN A 131 -31.15 -27.12 1.62
N ARG A 132 -31.89 -26.58 0.64
CA ARG A 132 -33.16 -25.86 0.90
C ARG A 132 -34.20 -26.70 1.65
N LYS A 133 -34.26 -28.02 1.42
CA LYS A 133 -35.18 -28.93 2.13
C LYS A 133 -34.79 -29.08 3.60
N GLN A 134 -33.50 -29.20 3.89
CA GLN A 134 -32.94 -29.27 5.24
C GLN A 134 -33.15 -27.97 6.02
N VAL A 135 -32.91 -26.82 5.37
CA VAL A 135 -33.20 -25.52 5.99
C VAL A 135 -34.70 -25.41 6.34
N LYS A 136 -35.60 -25.80 5.42
CA LYS A 136 -37.04 -25.82 5.68
C LYS A 136 -37.43 -26.78 6.81
N ALA A 137 -36.83 -27.97 6.88
CA ALA A 137 -37.10 -28.95 7.93
C ALA A 137 -36.55 -28.53 9.31
N ILE A 138 -35.47 -27.76 9.35
CA ILE A 138 -34.91 -27.21 10.60
C ILE A 138 -35.71 -25.99 11.09
N MET A 139 -36.24 -25.17 10.16
CA MET A 139 -36.96 -23.92 10.46
C MET A 139 -38.46 -24.09 10.69
N LYS A 140 -39.12 -25.03 10.01
CA LYS A 140 -40.50 -25.40 10.31
C LYS A 140 -40.45 -26.46 11.40
N ASP A 141 -41.29 -26.36 12.43
CA ASP A 141 -41.61 -27.48 13.32
C ASP A 141 -42.45 -28.54 12.56
N GLY A 142 -41.87 -29.05 11.47
CA GLY A 142 -42.46 -30.05 10.60
C GLY A 142 -42.36 -31.45 11.19
N ASN A 143 -42.87 -32.41 10.43
CA ASN A 143 -43.02 -33.83 10.76
C ASN A 143 -41.87 -34.38 11.64
N LYS A 144 -42.20 -34.92 12.83
CA LYS A 144 -41.28 -35.30 13.92
C LYS A 144 -40.08 -36.14 13.44
N LYS A 145 -40.33 -37.02 12.46
CA LYS A 145 -39.35 -37.94 11.85
C LYS A 145 -38.22 -37.25 11.06
N ASP A 146 -38.51 -36.11 10.41
CA ASP A 146 -37.49 -35.34 9.68
C ASP A 146 -36.66 -34.46 10.62
N VAL A 147 -37.26 -34.03 11.73
CA VAL A 147 -36.58 -33.22 12.76
C VAL A 147 -35.50 -34.03 13.45
N ASP A 148 -35.80 -35.30 13.79
CA ASP A 148 -34.86 -36.22 14.45
C ASP A 148 -33.59 -36.47 13.63
N LYS A 149 -33.70 -36.53 12.30
CA LYS A 149 -32.56 -36.74 11.39
C LYS A 149 -31.55 -35.58 11.35
N TYR A 150 -31.95 -34.39 11.77
CA TYR A 150 -31.11 -33.18 11.71
C TYR A 150 -30.90 -32.54 13.10
N GLN A 151 -31.13 -33.28 14.19
CA GLN A 151 -31.01 -32.77 15.56
C GLN A 151 -29.60 -32.23 15.85
N ALA A 152 -28.54 -32.97 15.50
CA ALA A 152 -27.18 -32.51 15.74
C ALA A 152 -26.83 -31.21 14.97
N VAL A 153 -27.36 -31.04 13.75
CA VAL A 153 -27.24 -29.81 12.97
C VAL A 153 -28.00 -28.65 13.63
N LYS A 154 -29.24 -28.89 14.07
CA LYS A 154 -30.08 -27.91 14.79
C LYS A 154 -29.41 -27.49 16.10
N LYS A 155 -28.82 -28.44 16.84
CA LYS A 155 -28.05 -28.21 18.07
C LYS A 155 -26.83 -27.32 17.81
N GLY A 156 -26.11 -27.54 16.72
CA GLY A 156 -24.98 -26.69 16.33
C GLY A 156 -25.38 -25.25 16.03
N LEU A 157 -26.44 -25.03 15.25
CA LEU A 157 -27.00 -23.68 15.02
C LEU A 157 -27.42 -23.02 16.33
N LYS A 158 -28.20 -23.73 17.17
CA LYS A 158 -28.61 -23.23 18.48
C LYS A 158 -27.42 -22.85 19.35
N LYS A 159 -26.33 -23.63 19.33
CA LYS A 159 -25.12 -23.33 20.09
C LYS A 159 -24.40 -22.09 19.56
N ILE A 160 -24.25 -21.94 18.25
CA ILE A 160 -23.68 -20.71 17.64
C ILE A 160 -24.51 -19.49 18.04
N THR A 161 -25.84 -19.56 17.86
CA THR A 161 -26.76 -18.49 18.26
C THR A 161 -26.62 -18.17 19.74
N ALA A 162 -26.67 -19.18 20.61
CA ALA A 162 -26.54 -18.98 22.05
C ALA A 162 -25.22 -18.32 22.45
N GLN A 163 -24.10 -18.75 21.87
CA GLN A 163 -22.79 -18.14 22.15
C GLN A 163 -22.69 -16.72 21.60
N TYR A 164 -23.25 -16.45 20.41
CA TYR A 164 -23.28 -15.08 19.88
C TYR A 164 -24.17 -14.16 20.72
N THR A 165 -25.36 -14.62 21.12
CA THR A 165 -26.24 -13.90 22.03
C THR A 165 -25.56 -13.63 23.36
N ARG A 166 -24.84 -14.60 23.93
CA ARG A 166 -24.03 -14.41 25.15
C ARG A 166 -23.02 -13.28 24.98
N LEU A 167 -22.24 -13.30 23.90
CA LEU A 167 -21.29 -12.24 23.59
C LEU A 167 -21.98 -10.87 23.48
N LEU A 168 -23.06 -10.76 22.72
CA LEU A 168 -23.80 -9.50 22.53
C LEU A 168 -24.37 -8.98 23.85
N LYS A 169 -24.90 -9.86 24.71
CA LYS A 169 -25.35 -9.51 26.06
C LYS A 169 -24.19 -8.95 26.89
N HIS A 170 -23.00 -9.55 26.84
CA HIS A 170 -21.84 -9.02 27.54
C HIS A 170 -21.36 -7.68 26.98
N LEU A 171 -21.31 -7.52 25.65
CA LEU A 171 -20.96 -6.23 25.02
C LEU A 171 -21.93 -5.13 25.43
N ARG A 172 -23.24 -5.43 25.39
CA ARG A 172 -24.30 -4.50 25.78
C ARG A 172 -24.23 -4.16 27.28
N ALA A 173 -24.16 -5.18 28.14
CA ALA A 173 -24.02 -4.97 29.57
C ALA A 173 -22.78 -4.12 29.86
N HIS A 174 -21.67 -4.37 29.18
CA HIS A 174 -20.48 -3.57 29.35
C HIS A 174 -20.66 -2.12 28.88
N SER A 175 -21.27 -1.89 27.72
CA SER A 175 -21.49 -0.54 27.19
C SER A 175 -22.50 0.27 28.00
N GLU A 176 -23.55 -0.37 28.52
CA GLU A 176 -24.65 0.32 29.24
C GLU A 176 -24.41 0.38 30.76
N VAL A 177 -23.81 -0.65 31.36
CA VAL A 177 -23.65 -0.75 32.81
C VAL A 177 -22.40 -0.02 33.27
N LEU A 178 -21.31 -0.05 32.51
CA LEU A 178 -20.02 0.53 32.95
C LEU A 178 -19.79 1.97 32.47
N VAL A 179 -20.50 2.42 31.44
CA VAL A 179 -20.35 3.77 30.89
C VAL A 179 -21.73 4.39 30.72
N ASP A 180 -21.95 5.56 31.32
CA ASP A 180 -23.10 6.39 30.95
C ASP A 180 -22.80 7.05 29.60
N ILE A 181 -23.58 6.72 28.58
CA ILE A 181 -23.44 7.27 27.23
C ILE A 181 -23.52 8.80 27.24
N LYS A 182 -24.25 9.40 28.21
CA LYS A 182 -24.37 10.85 28.37
C LYS A 182 -23.04 11.51 28.77
N ASN A 183 -22.10 10.75 29.33
CA ASN A 183 -20.78 11.24 29.73
C ASN A 183 -19.76 11.19 28.58
N LEU A 184 -20.11 10.62 27.42
CA LEU A 184 -19.23 10.60 26.25
C LEU A 184 -19.14 12.01 25.63
N LYS A 185 -17.98 12.66 25.81
CA LYS A 185 -17.68 13.96 25.21
C LYS A 185 -16.55 13.83 24.19
N SER A 186 -16.55 14.72 23.20
CA SER A 186 -15.45 14.81 22.24
C SER A 186 -14.19 15.31 22.91
N LEU A 187 -13.08 14.59 22.74
CA LEU A 187 -11.77 15.02 23.23
C LEU A 187 -11.25 16.23 22.42
N SER A 188 -10.54 17.11 23.10
CA SER A 188 -9.93 18.29 22.51
C SER A 188 -8.91 17.91 21.43
N ARG A 189 -8.68 18.85 20.50
CA ARG A 189 -7.69 18.64 19.43
C ARG A 189 -6.28 18.38 19.99
N LYS A 190 -5.95 18.99 21.13
CA LYS A 190 -4.63 18.82 21.76
C LYS A 190 -4.49 17.39 22.29
N LEU A 191 -5.41 16.93 23.13
CA LEU A 191 -5.41 15.56 23.65
C LEU A 191 -5.43 14.53 22.51
N ARG A 192 -6.21 14.75 21.45
CA ARG A 192 -6.21 13.87 20.27
C ARG A 192 -4.86 13.78 19.57
N ASN A 193 -4.07 14.86 19.55
CA ASN A 193 -2.72 14.82 18.97
C ASN A 193 -1.77 14.02 19.85
N ASP A 194 -1.83 14.20 21.17
CA ASP A 194 -0.99 13.49 22.14
C ASP A 194 -1.31 11.99 22.15
N LEU A 195 -2.59 11.61 22.12
CA LEU A 195 -3.02 10.22 21.93
C LEU A 195 -2.51 9.63 20.60
N ASN A 196 -2.47 10.45 19.56
CA ASN A 196 -1.94 10.03 18.26
C ASN A 196 -0.41 9.84 18.31
N GLU A 197 0.31 10.68 19.03
CA GLU A 197 1.75 10.52 19.25
C GLU A 197 2.06 9.28 20.10
N TRP A 198 1.33 9.08 21.19
CA TRP A 198 1.43 7.92 22.06
C TRP A 198 1.28 6.61 21.28
N GLN A 199 0.22 6.46 20.46
CA GLN A 199 0.04 5.22 19.68
C GLN A 199 1.17 5.00 18.66
N GLU A 200 1.70 6.05 18.04
CA GLU A 200 2.79 5.94 17.07
C GLU A 200 4.12 5.58 17.75
N GLY A 201 4.31 5.98 19.02
CA GLY A 201 5.39 5.53 19.89
C GLY A 201 5.34 4.02 20.10
N ILE A 202 4.23 3.50 20.63
CA ILE A 202 4.03 2.05 20.86
C ILE A 202 4.23 1.24 19.58
N ILE A 203 3.69 1.73 18.46
CA ILE A 203 3.87 1.10 17.14
C ILE A 203 5.35 1.03 16.74
N ARG A 204 6.11 2.10 16.96
CA ARG A 204 7.52 2.18 16.61
C ARG A 204 8.34 1.22 17.46
N ASP A 205 8.08 1.19 18.76
CA ASP A 205 8.76 0.30 19.70
C ASP A 205 8.48 -1.16 19.37
N TYR A 206 7.23 -1.50 19.02
CA TYR A 206 6.88 -2.82 18.54
C TYR A 206 7.63 -3.21 17.26
N LEU A 207 7.70 -2.31 16.28
CA LEU A 207 8.44 -2.56 15.04
C LEU A 207 9.95 -2.68 15.28
N GLY A 208 10.48 -1.91 16.24
CA GLY A 208 11.88 -1.98 16.68
C GLY A 208 12.22 -3.31 17.36
N LYS A 209 11.44 -3.74 18.35
CA LYS A 209 11.67 -4.99 19.10
C LYS A 209 11.52 -6.25 18.25
N LYS A 210 10.56 -6.28 17.32
CA LYS A 210 10.40 -7.40 16.37
C LYS A 210 11.64 -7.59 15.47
N SER A 211 12.46 -6.56 15.29
CA SER A 211 13.71 -6.67 14.55
C SER A 211 14.87 -7.26 15.37
N GLN A 212 14.75 -7.31 16.71
CA GLN A 212 15.77 -7.78 17.66
C GLN A 212 15.46 -9.15 18.28
N ASP A 213 14.21 -9.64 18.24
CA ASP A 213 13.78 -10.91 18.83
C ASP A 213 14.28 -12.16 18.08
N LYS A 214 15.55 -12.54 18.30
CA LYS A 214 16.10 -13.81 17.81
C LYS A 214 16.83 -14.69 18.84
N SER A 215 16.86 -14.35 20.14
CA SER A 215 17.53 -15.23 21.11
C SER A 215 16.84 -15.50 22.44
N ASN A 216 15.86 -14.70 22.89
CA ASN A 216 15.23 -14.93 24.19
C ASN A 216 13.82 -15.51 24.03
N ARG A 217 13.56 -16.64 24.69
CA ARG A 217 12.20 -17.16 24.88
C ARG A 217 11.47 -16.19 25.80
N MET A 218 10.51 -15.47 25.25
CA MET A 218 9.62 -14.65 26.06
C MET A 218 8.72 -15.54 26.92
N THR A 219 8.49 -15.11 28.16
CA THR A 219 7.49 -15.68 29.07
C THR A 219 6.07 -15.42 28.55
N ILE A 220 5.09 -16.17 29.03
CA ILE A 220 3.69 -15.99 28.60
C ILE A 220 3.14 -14.63 29.02
N GLU A 221 3.60 -14.10 30.15
CA GLU A 221 3.28 -12.77 30.68
C GLU A 221 3.82 -11.66 29.77
N GLU A 222 5.06 -11.80 29.29
CA GLU A 222 5.65 -10.88 28.31
C GLU A 222 4.85 -10.92 27.01
N VAL A 223 4.53 -12.11 26.49
CA VAL A 223 3.69 -12.25 25.29
C VAL A 223 2.34 -11.57 25.50
N LYS A 224 1.67 -11.79 26.64
CA LYS A 224 0.40 -11.13 26.98
C LYS A 224 0.55 -9.61 26.98
N TYR A 225 1.58 -9.08 27.64
CA TYR A 225 1.86 -7.65 27.68
C TYR A 225 1.96 -7.03 26.27
N TYR A 226 2.68 -7.68 25.34
CA TYR A 226 2.76 -7.19 23.95
C TYR A 226 1.41 -7.22 23.23
N TYR A 227 0.61 -8.26 23.44
CA TYR A 227 -0.73 -8.34 22.87
C TYR A 227 -1.64 -7.24 23.43
N ASP A 228 -1.59 -6.98 24.74
CA ASP A 228 -2.33 -5.90 25.39
C ASP A 228 -1.99 -4.52 24.81
N GLN A 229 -0.71 -4.23 24.56
CA GLN A 229 -0.27 -2.96 23.96
C GLN A 229 -0.85 -2.75 22.55
N ILE A 230 -0.83 -3.78 21.73
CA ILE A 230 -1.38 -3.74 20.35
C ILE A 230 -2.90 -3.52 20.39
N LEU A 231 -3.57 -4.14 21.36
CA LEU A 231 -5.00 -3.98 21.58
C LEU A 231 -5.37 -2.60 22.12
N ASN A 232 -4.55 -2.03 23.00
CA ASN A 232 -4.68 -0.67 23.51
C ASN A 232 -4.52 0.37 22.39
N VAL A 233 -3.60 0.15 21.44
CA VAL A 233 -3.50 0.94 20.21
C VAL A 233 -4.81 0.87 19.41
N GLY A 234 -5.40 -0.32 19.24
CA GLY A 234 -6.70 -0.48 18.58
C GLY A 234 -7.83 0.30 19.26
N THR A 235 -7.85 0.30 20.59
CA THR A 235 -8.80 1.05 21.43
C THR A 235 -8.62 2.56 21.26
N CYS A 236 -7.39 3.05 21.37
CA CYS A 236 -7.03 4.45 21.14
C CYS A 236 -7.43 4.93 19.74
N ARG A 237 -7.20 4.11 18.70
CA ARG A 237 -7.60 4.45 17.33
C ARG A 237 -9.12 4.59 17.19
N SER A 238 -9.88 3.72 17.85
CA SER A 238 -11.34 3.82 17.88
C SER A 238 -11.78 5.13 18.54
N LEU A 239 -11.17 5.47 19.68
CA LEU A 239 -11.41 6.73 20.39
C LEU A 239 -11.12 7.96 19.52
N LEU A 240 -10.10 7.88 18.66
CA LEU A 240 -9.75 8.95 17.72
C LEU A 240 -10.63 9.00 16.45
N GLY A 241 -11.58 8.08 16.28
CA GLY A 241 -12.41 7.95 15.08
C GLY A 241 -11.66 7.39 13.86
N MET A 242 -10.55 6.67 14.10
CA MET A 242 -9.72 6.06 13.07
C MET A 242 -10.09 4.59 12.87
N LYS A 243 -9.71 4.02 11.71
CA LYS A 243 -9.80 2.57 11.49
C LYS A 243 -8.89 1.83 12.48
N THR A 244 -9.44 0.85 13.17
CA THR A 244 -8.78 0.05 14.22
C THR A 244 -7.71 -0.90 13.66
N GLU A 245 -7.80 -1.27 12.38
CA GLU A 245 -6.82 -2.14 11.72
C GLU A 245 -5.53 -1.38 11.36
N PHE A 246 -4.40 -1.83 11.91
CA PHE A 246 -3.08 -1.27 11.64
C PHE A 246 -2.27 -2.15 10.67
N LYS A 247 -2.09 -1.69 9.42
CA LYS A 247 -1.50 -2.50 8.33
C LYS A 247 -0.08 -3.03 8.59
N LYS A 248 0.72 -2.38 9.45
CA LYS A 248 2.12 -2.78 9.67
C LYS A 248 2.27 -3.89 10.73
N VAL A 249 1.28 -4.11 11.60
CA VAL A 249 1.27 -5.19 12.60
C VAL A 249 0.32 -6.29 12.12
N LYS A 250 0.86 -7.31 11.45
CA LYS A 250 0.08 -8.48 10.98
C LYS A 250 -0.23 -9.44 12.14
N ILE A 251 -0.98 -8.99 13.14
CA ILE A 251 -1.61 -9.91 14.11
C ILE A 251 -3.09 -9.98 13.74
N THR A 252 -3.53 -11.15 13.26
CA THR A 252 -4.94 -11.33 12.96
C THR A 252 -5.73 -11.32 14.26
N ALA A 253 -7.01 -10.96 14.22
CA ALA A 253 -7.83 -11.07 15.43
C ALA A 253 -7.94 -12.49 15.95
N PHE A 254 -7.77 -13.46 15.05
CA PHE A 254 -7.79 -14.86 15.40
C PHE A 254 -6.56 -15.26 16.20
N ASP A 255 -5.38 -14.76 15.82
CA ASP A 255 -4.17 -14.93 16.61
C ASP A 255 -4.36 -14.31 18.00
N ARG A 256 -4.98 -13.11 18.06
CA ARG A 256 -5.32 -12.44 19.34
C ARG A 256 -6.22 -13.29 20.22
N PHE A 257 -7.41 -13.67 19.74
CA PHE A 257 -8.33 -14.44 20.59
C PHE A 257 -7.82 -15.85 20.90
N SER A 258 -7.02 -16.46 20.00
CA SER A 258 -6.33 -17.71 20.30
C SER A 258 -5.36 -17.55 21.47
N ALA A 259 -4.53 -16.51 21.43
CA ALA A 259 -3.60 -16.22 22.52
C ALA A 259 -4.35 -15.94 23.83
N TYR A 260 -5.47 -15.20 23.79
CA TYR A 260 -6.26 -14.98 25.01
C TYR A 260 -7.01 -16.20 25.53
N VAL A 261 -7.32 -17.20 24.69
CA VAL A 261 -7.79 -18.50 25.21
C VAL A 261 -6.69 -19.16 26.04
N GLU A 262 -5.44 -19.08 25.59
CA GLU A 262 -4.28 -19.60 26.32
C GLU A 262 -4.04 -18.80 27.60
N PHE A 263 -4.03 -17.46 27.53
CA PHE A 263 -3.91 -16.59 28.71
C PHE A 263 -5.01 -16.84 29.74
N PHE A 264 -6.25 -17.05 29.26
CA PHE A 264 -7.37 -17.38 30.13
C PHE A 264 -7.21 -18.76 30.77
N SER A 265 -6.72 -19.76 30.03
CA SER A 265 -6.47 -21.09 30.60
C SER A 265 -5.32 -21.13 31.60
N GLU A 266 -4.33 -20.24 31.45
CA GLU A 266 -3.22 -20.07 32.37
C GLU A 266 -3.55 -19.13 33.55
N GLY A 267 -4.78 -18.60 33.61
CA GLY A 267 -5.23 -17.75 34.73
C GLY A 267 -4.61 -16.35 34.78
N ILE A 268 -3.95 -15.90 33.70
CA ILE A 268 -3.27 -14.59 33.65
C ILE A 268 -4.15 -13.47 33.07
N THR A 269 -5.43 -13.74 32.81
CA THR A 269 -6.42 -12.73 32.45
C THR A 269 -7.32 -12.41 33.63
N GLU A 270 -7.59 -11.13 33.86
CA GLU A 270 -8.46 -10.70 34.95
C GLU A 270 -9.55 -9.77 34.42
N LYS A 271 -10.81 -10.06 34.70
CA LYS A 271 -11.91 -9.23 34.20
C LYS A 271 -12.03 -7.94 35.03
N TYR A 272 -12.05 -6.76 34.39
CA TYR A 272 -12.30 -5.52 35.14
C TYR A 272 -13.76 -5.31 35.52
N THR A 273 -13.95 -4.52 36.57
CA THR A 273 -15.22 -4.20 37.22
C THR A 273 -15.44 -2.68 37.26
N LYS A 274 -16.62 -2.24 37.73
CA LYS A 274 -16.85 -0.83 38.05
C LYS A 274 -15.88 -0.29 39.09
N SER A 275 -15.46 -1.12 40.03
CA SER A 275 -14.53 -0.71 41.09
C SER A 275 -13.16 -0.41 40.51
N ASP A 276 -12.68 -1.21 39.57
CA ASP A 276 -11.40 -0.96 38.90
C ASP A 276 -11.43 0.38 38.13
N ILE A 277 -12.55 0.68 37.43
CA ILE A 277 -12.72 1.97 36.74
C ILE A 277 -12.72 3.14 37.73
N LYS A 278 -13.41 3.00 38.88
CA LYS A 278 -13.39 4.03 39.94
C LYS A 278 -11.99 4.18 40.56
N GLY A 279 -11.26 3.07 40.69
CA GLY A 279 -9.89 3.01 41.20
C GLY A 279 -8.91 3.84 40.37
N LEU A 280 -9.11 3.93 39.05
CA LEU A 280 -8.28 4.75 38.16
C LEU A 280 -8.19 6.22 38.62
N TYR A 281 -9.25 6.77 39.23
CA TYR A 281 -9.26 8.14 39.73
C TYR A 281 -8.59 8.30 41.10
N LEU A 282 -8.56 7.23 41.90
CA LEU A 282 -7.93 7.23 43.23
C LEU A 282 -6.41 7.11 43.12
N ASP A 283 -5.92 6.27 42.21
CA ASP A 283 -4.48 6.06 41.97
C ASP A 283 -3.78 7.35 41.54
N ILE A 284 -4.49 8.23 40.82
CA ILE A 284 -4.00 9.55 40.40
C ILE A 284 -3.92 10.52 41.59
N LYS A 285 -4.88 10.46 42.53
CA LYS A 285 -4.94 11.36 43.69
C LYS A 285 -3.88 11.06 44.74
N ILE A 286 -3.41 9.82 44.82
CA ILE A 286 -2.43 9.36 45.82
C ILE A 286 -0.98 9.66 45.40
N ASN A 287 -0.71 9.92 44.12
CA ASN A 287 0.65 10.14 43.58
C ASN A 287 1.06 11.59 43.19
N PRO A 288 0.76 12.68 43.95
CA PRO A 288 1.36 13.99 43.69
C PRO A 288 2.90 14.00 43.83
N ILE A 289 3.47 13.07 44.61
CA ILE A 289 4.88 13.07 45.04
C ILE A 289 5.84 12.60 43.93
N LYS A 290 5.38 11.83 42.92
CA LYS A 290 6.22 11.38 41.79
C LYS A 290 6.46 12.44 40.70
N LYS A 291 5.84 13.63 40.80
CA LYS A 291 6.01 14.74 39.82
C LYS A 291 7.44 15.25 39.73
N GLU A 292 8.25 15.14 40.80
CA GLU A 292 9.66 15.58 40.79
C GLU A 292 10.62 14.59 40.11
N SER A 293 10.38 13.29 40.24
CA SER A 293 11.18 12.24 39.59
C SER A 293 11.04 12.25 38.07
N ILE A 294 9.84 12.51 37.54
CA ILE A 294 9.60 12.56 36.08
C ILE A 294 10.15 13.86 35.47
N LYS A 295 10.18 14.97 36.23
CA LYS A 295 10.87 16.20 35.84
C LYS A 295 12.38 16.01 35.70
N LYS A 296 13.00 15.19 36.56
CA LYS A 296 14.43 14.84 36.52
C LYS A 296 14.81 13.89 35.37
N MET A 297 13.94 12.96 34.97
CA MET A 297 14.20 12.11 33.79
C MET A 297 14.11 12.88 32.46
N LYS A 298 13.14 13.81 32.33
CA LYS A 298 13.03 14.67 31.12
C LYS A 298 14.13 15.73 30.99
N THR A 299 14.86 16.04 32.07
CA THR A 299 16.01 16.95 32.03
C THR A 299 17.32 16.23 31.69
N LYS A 300 17.44 14.93 31.98
CA LYS A 300 18.65 14.15 31.67
C LYS A 300 18.75 13.75 30.19
N GLU A 301 17.64 13.45 29.51
CA GLU A 301 17.64 13.16 28.05
C GLU A 301 17.70 14.41 27.16
N LYS A 302 17.57 15.62 27.72
CA LYS A 302 17.63 16.87 26.94
C LYS A 302 19.02 17.51 26.88
N PHE A 303 20.02 16.91 27.57
CA PHE A 303 21.36 17.48 27.71
C PHE A 303 22.40 16.96 26.70
N GLU A 304 22.07 15.94 25.89
CA GLU A 304 23.00 15.42 24.85
C GLU A 304 22.92 16.12 23.49
N GLY A 305 22.19 17.24 23.37
CA GLY A 305 21.97 17.94 22.10
C GLY A 305 22.36 19.42 22.07
N ASN A 306 23.03 19.97 23.09
CA ASN A 306 23.50 21.35 23.07
C ASN A 306 24.84 21.44 22.31
N LYS A 307 24.78 21.29 20.97
CA LYS A 307 25.77 21.96 20.13
C LYS A 307 25.77 23.43 20.54
N ASP A 308 26.94 23.97 20.85
CA ASP A 308 27.07 25.35 21.33
C ASP A 308 26.49 26.31 20.27
N LEU A 309 25.37 26.96 20.63
CA LEU A 309 24.68 27.91 19.76
C LEU A 309 25.62 29.05 19.36
N LYS A 310 26.61 29.39 20.20
CA LYS A 310 27.64 30.38 19.89
C LYS A 310 28.47 29.93 18.69
N THR A 311 28.90 28.67 18.65
CA THR A 311 29.65 28.09 17.52
C THR A 311 28.82 28.06 16.23
N ILE A 312 27.52 27.77 16.31
CA ILE A 312 26.64 27.75 15.13
C ILE A 312 26.43 29.16 14.59
N LYS A 313 26.21 30.15 15.47
CA LYS A 313 26.09 31.56 15.08
C LYS A 313 27.37 32.08 14.44
N GLU A 314 28.53 31.81 15.06
CA GLU A 314 29.84 32.16 14.51
C GLU A 314 30.06 31.52 13.13
N TYR A 315 29.71 30.25 12.96
CA TYR A 315 29.76 29.59 11.66
C TYR A 315 28.90 30.29 10.60
N LEU A 316 27.65 30.61 10.93
CA LEU A 316 26.76 31.30 10.00
C LEU A 316 27.26 32.71 9.64
N ARG A 317 27.90 33.43 10.57
CA ARG A 317 28.50 34.74 10.30
C ARG A 317 29.68 34.67 9.32
N ASN A 318 30.41 33.55 9.33
CA ASN A 318 31.60 33.34 8.51
C ASN A 318 31.33 32.65 7.15
N LEU A 319 30.07 32.40 6.80
CA LEU A 319 29.71 31.94 5.45
C LEU A 319 29.94 33.05 4.42
N ASP A 320 30.35 32.66 3.21
CA ASP A 320 30.48 33.59 2.09
C ASP A 320 29.09 33.96 1.53
N TRP A 321 28.47 34.95 2.16
CA TRP A 321 27.16 35.45 1.76
C TRP A 321 27.20 36.32 0.51
N LYS A 322 28.37 36.90 0.19
CA LYS A 322 28.55 37.80 -0.96
C LYS A 322 28.43 37.04 -2.28
N SER A 323 28.90 35.79 -2.35
CA SER A 323 28.72 34.96 -3.55
C SER A 323 27.26 34.51 -3.79
N LEU A 324 26.40 34.57 -2.77
CA LEU A 324 25.01 34.10 -2.86
C LEU A 324 24.01 35.19 -3.22
N SER A 325 24.22 36.43 -2.75
CA SER A 325 23.36 37.57 -3.08
C SER A 325 24.07 38.89 -2.81
N ASN A 326 23.88 39.84 -3.74
CA ASN A 326 24.21 41.25 -3.51
C ASN A 326 23.01 42.06 -3.01
N ASN A 327 21.82 41.47 -2.98
CA ASN A 327 20.59 42.11 -2.54
C ASN A 327 20.11 41.45 -1.25
N TRP A 328 20.27 42.16 -0.13
CA TRP A 328 19.86 41.73 1.20
C TRP A 328 18.69 42.58 1.72
N VAL A 329 17.77 43.00 0.85
CA VAL A 329 16.62 43.82 1.24
C VAL A 329 15.38 42.96 1.45
N VAL A 330 14.67 43.17 2.57
CA VAL A 330 13.33 42.60 2.79
C VAL A 330 12.29 43.69 2.99
N LEU A 331 11.06 43.43 2.53
CA LEU A 331 9.92 44.30 2.77
C LEU A 331 9.22 43.90 4.07
N LEU A 332 9.18 44.83 5.00
CA LEU A 332 8.59 44.67 6.33
C LEU A 332 7.38 45.57 6.51
N ARG A 333 6.40 45.06 7.24
CA ARG A 333 5.17 45.78 7.56
C ARG A 333 4.80 45.39 8.97
N GLU A 334 4.87 46.32 9.92
CA GLU A 334 4.46 46.10 11.31
C GLU A 334 2.97 45.77 11.39
N HIS A 335 2.14 46.57 10.71
CA HIS A 335 0.68 46.46 10.73
C HIS A 335 0.10 46.62 9.33
N HIS A 336 -1.03 45.95 9.08
CA HIS A 336 -1.74 45.93 7.80
C HIS A 336 -2.31 47.30 7.35
N THR A 337 -2.04 48.38 8.10
CA THR A 337 -2.39 49.77 7.79
C THR A 337 -1.18 50.62 7.39
N LYS A 338 0.06 50.27 7.77
CA LYS A 338 1.29 51.01 7.41
C LYS A 338 1.84 50.56 6.04
N PRO A 339 2.54 51.38 5.25
CA PRO A 339 3.21 50.92 4.01
C PRO A 339 4.33 49.91 4.31
N TYR A 340 4.80 49.21 3.28
CA TYR A 340 5.98 48.34 3.43
C TYR A 340 7.25 49.20 3.53
N GLU A 341 8.08 48.92 4.52
CA GLU A 341 9.41 49.48 4.69
C GLU A 341 10.47 48.53 4.12
N LYS A 342 11.47 49.08 3.43
CA LYS A 342 12.63 48.33 2.97
C LYS A 342 13.67 48.32 4.08
N ILE A 343 13.97 47.13 4.61
CA ILE A 343 15.06 46.95 5.57
C ILE A 343 16.20 46.24 4.87
N LEU A 344 17.40 46.82 4.96
CA LEU A 344 18.64 46.20 4.53
C LEU A 344 19.14 45.28 5.63
N LEU A 345 19.32 44.01 5.30
CA LEU A 345 19.81 42.96 6.19
C LEU A 345 21.32 42.82 6.08
N ASP A 346 21.94 42.36 7.15
CA ASP A 346 23.35 42.01 7.20
C ASP A 346 23.49 40.52 7.54
N PRO A 347 23.85 39.65 6.58
CA PRO A 347 23.93 38.21 6.82
C PRO A 347 25.13 37.81 7.69
N HIS A 348 26.07 38.73 7.96
CA HIS A 348 27.19 38.54 8.88
C HIS A 348 26.86 38.96 10.31
N LYS A 349 25.64 39.48 10.57
CA LYS A 349 25.12 39.74 11.92
C LYS A 349 24.17 38.65 12.38
N ASP A 350 24.02 38.54 13.70
CA ASP A 350 23.05 37.62 14.29
C ASP A 350 21.61 37.97 13.82
N PRO A 351 20.78 36.95 13.54
CA PRO A 351 19.38 37.19 13.20
C PRO A 351 18.60 37.74 14.41
N SER A 352 17.90 38.85 14.22
CA SER A 352 17.08 39.53 15.23
C SER A 352 15.86 40.18 14.58
N ASN A 353 15.00 40.86 15.35
CA ASN A 353 13.86 41.59 14.77
C ASN A 353 14.30 42.76 13.89
N GLU A 354 15.45 43.35 14.21
CA GLU A 354 16.12 44.43 13.47
C GLU A 354 16.89 43.88 12.25
N ASN A 355 17.35 42.63 12.33
CA ASN A 355 18.00 41.91 11.23
C ASN A 355 17.28 40.57 10.92
N PRO A 356 16.05 40.59 10.37
CA PRO A 356 15.21 39.41 10.27
C PRO A 356 15.58 38.48 9.11
N LEU A 357 16.77 37.87 9.18
CA LEU A 357 17.33 36.98 8.16
C LEU A 357 16.44 35.77 7.84
N TRP A 358 15.60 35.30 8.79
CA TRP A 358 14.61 34.25 8.53
C TRP A 358 13.47 34.68 7.58
N LYS A 359 13.39 35.96 7.23
CA LYS A 359 12.46 36.48 6.21
C LYS A 359 13.12 36.57 4.83
N HIS A 360 14.42 36.29 4.71
CA HIS A 360 15.17 36.33 3.46
C HIS A 360 15.28 34.92 2.86
N GLU A 361 14.84 34.75 1.62
CA GLU A 361 14.74 33.43 0.95
C GLU A 361 16.10 32.75 0.81
N ILE A 362 17.12 33.49 0.35
CA ILE A 362 18.46 32.96 0.07
C ILE A 362 19.13 32.49 1.36
N TRP A 363 18.96 33.26 2.45
CA TRP A 363 19.51 32.91 3.76
C TRP A 363 18.93 31.58 4.24
N LEU A 364 17.60 31.46 4.29
CA LEU A 364 16.95 30.24 4.74
C LEU A 364 17.30 29.04 3.86
N LYS A 365 17.38 29.20 2.53
CA LYS A 365 17.80 28.11 1.63
C LYS A 365 19.21 27.63 1.94
N ARG A 366 20.17 28.54 2.09
CA ARG A 366 21.56 28.18 2.38
C ARG A 366 21.70 27.49 3.74
N VAL A 367 20.98 27.98 4.76
CA VAL A 367 20.98 27.40 6.11
C VAL A 367 20.39 26.00 6.11
N TYR A 368 19.25 25.77 5.45
CA TYR A 368 18.65 24.42 5.35
C TYR A 368 19.44 23.45 4.48
N ALA A 369 20.25 23.96 3.53
CA ALA A 369 21.15 23.16 2.71
C ALA A 369 22.46 22.80 3.42
N ASP A 370 22.72 23.37 4.60
CA ASP A 370 24.01 23.22 5.27
C ASP A 370 24.11 21.91 6.07
N GLU A 371 24.99 21.04 5.62
CA GLU A 371 25.15 19.68 6.17
C GLU A 371 25.78 19.67 7.58
N LYS A 372 26.52 20.73 7.94
CA LYS A 372 27.36 20.74 9.14
C LYS A 372 26.55 20.64 10.43
N TYR A 373 25.33 21.20 10.43
CA TYR A 373 24.52 21.32 11.65
C TYR A 373 23.11 20.73 11.57
N ASP A 374 22.71 20.14 10.44
CA ASP A 374 21.37 19.55 10.22
C ASP A 374 20.24 20.49 10.69
N PHE A 375 20.16 21.65 10.02
CA PHE A 375 19.27 22.72 10.45
C PHE A 375 17.79 22.31 10.36
N SER A 376 17.13 22.29 11.52
CA SER A 376 15.68 22.08 11.64
C SER A 376 14.93 23.38 11.98
N ASP A 377 13.59 23.38 11.81
CA ASP A 377 12.74 24.50 12.25
C ASP A 377 12.99 24.84 13.75
N SER A 378 13.34 23.83 14.55
CA SER A 378 13.64 23.99 15.97
C SER A 378 15.01 24.61 16.24
N LEU A 379 16.03 24.23 15.47
CA LEU A 379 17.38 24.79 15.62
C LEU A 379 17.41 26.26 15.17
N ILE A 380 16.80 26.57 14.02
CA ILE A 380 16.71 27.95 13.52
C ILE A 380 15.89 28.82 14.49
N SER A 381 14.83 28.28 15.08
CA SER A 381 14.06 28.99 16.13
C SER A 381 14.94 29.39 17.31
N ARG A 382 15.85 28.52 17.76
CA ARG A 382 16.80 28.81 18.84
C ARG A 382 17.87 29.82 18.44
N ILE A 383 18.36 29.77 17.19
CA ILE A 383 19.39 30.69 16.67
C ILE A 383 18.82 32.11 16.52
N THR A 384 17.59 32.21 16.02
CA THR A 384 16.92 33.48 15.68
C THR A 384 16.14 34.09 16.83
N GLY A 385 15.84 33.34 17.89
CA GLY A 385 14.93 33.77 18.96
C GLY A 385 13.46 33.84 18.52
N ILE A 386 13.13 33.38 17.32
CA ILE A 386 11.79 33.46 16.73
C ILE A 386 11.04 32.16 16.92
N SER A 387 9.71 32.23 17.09
CA SER A 387 8.89 31.03 17.26
C SER A 387 9.09 30.05 16.09
N ARG A 388 9.18 28.76 16.41
CA ARG A 388 9.24 27.67 15.43
C ARG A 388 8.11 27.74 14.38
N ILE A 389 6.93 28.22 14.77
CA ILE A 389 5.78 28.38 13.88
C ILE A 389 6.08 29.46 12.82
N THR A 390 6.67 30.59 13.22
CA THR A 390 7.06 31.66 12.30
C THR A 390 8.17 31.19 11.35
N VAL A 391 9.19 30.50 11.86
CA VAL A 391 10.26 29.90 11.02
C VAL A 391 9.64 28.96 9.97
N ARG A 392 8.76 28.05 10.41
CA ARG A 392 8.04 27.13 9.52
C ARG A 392 7.20 27.86 8.48
N LYS A 393 6.52 28.95 8.85
CA LYS A 393 5.71 29.77 7.94
C LYS A 393 6.57 30.33 6.80
N TYR A 394 7.74 30.89 7.11
CA TYR A 394 8.66 31.42 6.09
C TYR A 394 9.32 30.32 5.26
N ARG A 395 9.73 29.21 5.89
CA ARG A 395 10.23 28.02 5.19
C ARG A 395 9.24 27.52 4.13
N LEU A 396 7.96 27.40 4.51
CA LEU A 396 6.89 27.00 3.59
C LEU A 396 6.59 28.08 2.53
N LYS A 397 6.64 29.36 2.90
CA LYS A 397 6.48 30.48 1.97
C LYS A 397 7.52 30.41 0.84
N PHE A 398 8.75 30.03 1.17
CA PHE A 398 9.86 29.88 0.21
C PHE A 398 10.01 28.47 -0.38
N ASN A 399 9.05 27.57 -0.10
CA ASN A 399 9.03 26.20 -0.59
C ASN A 399 10.32 25.39 -0.28
N ILE A 400 10.88 25.57 0.92
CA ILE A 400 12.09 24.89 1.38
C ILE A 400 11.68 23.55 2.04
N SER A 401 12.04 22.42 1.43
CA SER A 401 11.79 21.07 1.96
C SER A 401 12.77 20.72 3.11
N TYR A 402 12.40 19.79 4.00
CA TYR A 402 13.33 19.16 4.96
C TYR A 402 14.42 18.33 4.25
N SER A 403 14.16 17.94 3.00
CA SER A 403 15.07 17.17 2.16
C SER A 403 15.72 18.09 1.12
N TYR A 404 16.38 19.17 1.52
CA TYR A 404 17.06 20.09 0.60
C TYR A 404 18.37 19.49 0.04
N TYR A 405 18.36 18.21 -0.27
CA TYR A 405 19.24 17.58 -1.24
C TYR A 405 18.43 17.34 -2.49
N ASN A 406 18.86 17.96 -3.59
CA ASN A 406 18.36 17.74 -4.94
C ASN A 406 16.85 17.89 -5.10
N MET A 407 16.41 19.12 -5.39
CA MET A 407 15.54 19.45 -6.53
C MET A 407 15.14 20.92 -6.44
N THR A 408 15.96 21.80 -7.03
CA THR A 408 15.45 23.00 -7.68
C THR A 408 14.54 22.55 -8.82
N GLN A 409 13.25 22.47 -8.55
CA GLN A 409 12.26 22.64 -9.60
C GLN A 409 11.20 23.62 -9.08
N LYS A 410 11.35 24.92 -9.42
CA LYS A 410 10.21 25.59 -10.08
C LYS A 410 9.73 24.56 -11.10
N PRO A 411 8.43 24.23 -11.22
CA PRO A 411 8.01 23.30 -12.25
C PRO A 411 8.54 23.87 -13.56
N ILE A 412 9.62 23.27 -14.08
CA ILE A 412 10.20 23.63 -15.36
C ILE A 412 9.07 23.25 -16.29
N LEU A 413 8.39 24.26 -16.82
CA LEU A 413 7.40 24.01 -17.86
C LEU A 413 8.15 23.23 -18.94
N SER A 414 7.63 22.07 -19.33
CA SER A 414 8.18 21.38 -20.49
C SER A 414 8.16 22.34 -21.68
N LYS A 415 9.06 22.14 -22.65
CA LYS A 415 9.10 22.94 -23.88
C LYS A 415 7.70 23.09 -24.51
N GLU A 416 6.94 21.99 -24.55
CA GLU A 416 5.54 21.96 -25.00
C GLU A 416 4.62 22.92 -24.20
N LEU A 417 4.72 22.95 -22.86
CA LEU A 417 3.90 23.84 -22.04
C LEU A 417 4.32 25.31 -22.15
N ILE A 418 5.59 25.58 -22.46
CA ILE A 418 6.08 26.93 -22.79
C ILE A 418 5.44 27.39 -24.10
N GLU A 419 5.49 26.57 -25.15
CA GLU A 419 4.88 26.87 -26.44
C GLU A 419 3.37 27.10 -26.31
N LYS A 420 2.66 26.25 -25.55
CA LYS A 420 1.22 26.44 -25.28
C LYS A 420 0.95 27.73 -24.48
N ARG A 421 1.81 28.07 -23.51
CA ARG A 421 1.70 29.32 -22.74
C ARG A 421 1.89 30.55 -23.64
N GLU A 422 2.82 30.52 -24.58
CA GLU A 422 3.02 31.58 -25.58
C GLU A 422 1.81 31.72 -26.50
N LYS A 423 1.27 30.60 -27.01
CA LYS A 423 0.05 30.61 -27.82
C LYS A 423 -1.12 31.26 -27.08
N ILE A 424 -1.34 30.93 -25.81
CA ILE A 424 -2.39 31.53 -24.98
C ILE A 424 -2.19 33.05 -24.85
N ARG A 425 -0.95 33.50 -24.63
CA ARG A 425 -0.61 34.92 -24.51
C ARG A 425 -0.96 35.69 -25.78
N ASN A 426 -0.73 35.07 -26.94
CA ASN A 426 -0.93 35.66 -28.26
C ASN A 426 -2.35 35.46 -28.81
N PHE A 427 -3.30 34.93 -28.04
CA PHE A 427 -4.69 34.87 -28.47
C PHE A 427 -5.24 36.28 -28.71
N ASN A 428 -6.09 36.42 -29.74
CA ASN A 428 -6.81 37.65 -29.98
C ASN A 428 -7.93 37.81 -28.94
N TRP A 429 -7.58 38.36 -27.79
CA TRP A 429 -8.51 38.65 -26.70
C TRP A 429 -9.36 39.87 -27.06
N LYS A 430 -10.69 39.70 -27.11
CA LYS A 430 -11.61 40.79 -27.44
C LYS A 430 -11.42 42.00 -26.52
N ILE A 431 -11.11 43.15 -27.12
CA ILE A 431 -10.82 44.42 -26.44
C ILE A 431 -12.00 44.88 -25.56
N ASN A 432 -13.24 44.60 -25.96
CA ASN A 432 -14.46 45.01 -25.24
C ASN A 432 -14.85 44.08 -24.08
N THR A 433 -14.00 43.12 -23.70
CA THR A 433 -14.29 42.24 -22.56
C THR A 433 -13.95 42.95 -21.26
N ASN A 434 -14.86 43.00 -20.29
CA ASN A 434 -14.55 43.52 -18.96
C ASN A 434 -13.57 42.58 -18.25
N TRP A 435 -12.29 42.94 -18.20
CA TRP A 435 -11.22 42.16 -17.56
C TRP A 435 -11.09 42.39 -16.05
N MET A 436 -12.12 42.92 -15.39
CA MET A 436 -12.13 43.14 -13.94
C MET A 436 -12.65 41.92 -13.19
N ILE A 437 -12.00 41.58 -12.08
CA ILE A 437 -12.49 40.58 -11.13
C ILE A 437 -12.58 41.17 -9.71
N PRO A 438 -13.57 40.78 -8.90
CA PRO A 438 -13.68 41.26 -7.53
C PRO A 438 -12.57 40.65 -6.64
N VAL A 439 -11.94 41.49 -5.81
CA VAL A 439 -10.92 41.09 -4.82
C VAL A 439 -11.45 41.36 -3.41
N GLY A 440 -11.85 40.31 -2.71
CA GLY A 440 -12.39 40.44 -1.35
C GLY A 440 -13.87 40.83 -1.31
N GLY A 441 -14.37 41.16 -0.12
CA GLY A 441 -15.79 41.45 0.13
C GLY A 441 -16.19 42.92 0.06
N HIS A 442 -15.26 43.84 -0.19
CA HIS A 442 -15.47 45.29 -0.04
C HIS A 442 -15.57 46.07 -1.35
N GLY A 443 -15.91 45.43 -2.46
CA GLY A 443 -16.14 46.13 -3.73
C GLY A 443 -14.87 46.50 -4.51
N ASP A 444 -13.68 46.10 -4.05
CA ASP A 444 -12.44 46.29 -4.80
C ASP A 444 -12.39 45.39 -6.04
N PHE A 445 -11.85 45.92 -7.13
CA PHE A 445 -11.65 45.20 -8.39
C PHE A 445 -10.18 45.16 -8.78
N LEU A 446 -9.74 44.00 -9.29
CA LEU A 446 -8.44 43.83 -9.94
C LEU A 446 -8.67 43.78 -11.44
N ILE A 447 -8.01 44.69 -12.17
CA ILE A 447 -7.97 44.71 -13.63
C ILE A 447 -6.93 43.68 -14.08
N LEU A 448 -7.33 42.72 -14.91
CA LEU A 448 -6.46 41.70 -15.47
C LEU A 448 -5.97 42.10 -16.86
N ASN A 449 -4.75 41.68 -17.22
CA ASN A 449 -4.22 41.85 -18.57
C ASN A 449 -4.15 40.49 -19.29
N PRO A 450 -5.02 40.21 -20.27
CA PRO A 450 -5.03 38.91 -20.95
C PRO A 450 -3.83 38.67 -21.87
N SER A 451 -3.13 39.73 -22.27
CA SER A 451 -1.90 39.68 -23.07
C SER A 451 -0.65 39.44 -22.23
N GLU A 452 -0.80 39.35 -20.90
CA GLU A 452 0.26 38.95 -19.97
C GLU A 452 0.11 37.49 -19.54
N TYR A 453 1.14 36.96 -18.88
CA TYR A 453 1.08 35.61 -18.36
C TYR A 453 0.11 35.49 -17.19
N CYS A 454 -0.62 34.38 -17.16
CA CYS A 454 -1.37 33.97 -15.99
C CYS A 454 -0.43 33.74 -14.80
N SER A 455 -0.67 34.41 -13.67
CA SER A 455 0.12 34.28 -12.44
C SER A 455 -0.75 34.54 -11.19
N PRO A 456 -0.22 34.42 -9.96
CA PRO A 456 -0.92 34.88 -8.77
C PRO A 456 -1.26 36.39 -8.79
N GLU A 457 -0.40 37.20 -9.40
CA GLU A 457 -0.52 38.66 -9.53
C GLU A 457 -1.47 39.05 -10.68
N ASN A 458 -1.49 38.28 -11.77
CA ASN A 458 -2.44 38.39 -12.88
C ASN A 458 -3.26 37.10 -13.02
N PRO A 459 -4.24 36.84 -12.12
CA PRO A 459 -4.92 35.55 -12.00
C PRO A 459 -6.02 35.35 -13.05
N LEU A 460 -5.61 35.32 -14.33
CA LEU A 460 -6.48 35.12 -15.50
C LEU A 460 -7.40 33.89 -15.40
N TYR A 461 -6.96 32.84 -14.69
CA TYR A 461 -7.76 31.65 -14.41
C TYR A 461 -9.04 31.91 -13.58
N LYS A 462 -9.20 33.10 -12.98
CA LYS A 462 -10.43 33.52 -12.28
C LYS A 462 -11.45 34.18 -13.21
N HIS A 463 -11.04 34.55 -14.43
CA HIS A 463 -11.88 35.22 -15.41
C HIS A 463 -12.59 34.21 -16.32
N LYS A 464 -13.92 34.35 -16.50
CA LYS A 464 -14.75 33.38 -17.24
C LYS A 464 -14.30 33.20 -18.68
N VAL A 465 -14.10 34.29 -19.40
CA VAL A 465 -13.78 34.27 -20.84
C VAL A 465 -12.43 33.60 -21.07
N TRP A 466 -11.41 33.97 -20.28
CA TRP A 466 -10.08 33.40 -20.39
C TRP A 466 -10.08 31.92 -20.05
N LEU A 467 -10.59 31.56 -18.86
CA LEU A 467 -10.56 30.16 -18.43
C LEU A 467 -11.40 29.30 -19.37
N LYS A 468 -12.57 29.77 -19.83
CA LYS A 468 -13.39 29.01 -20.78
C LYS A 468 -12.65 28.79 -22.09
N ARG A 469 -12.07 29.84 -22.70
CA ARG A 469 -11.32 29.71 -23.96
C ARG A 469 -10.13 28.78 -23.82
N VAL A 470 -9.23 29.02 -22.86
CA VAL A 470 -8.04 28.17 -22.64
C VAL A 470 -8.41 26.72 -22.33
N TYR A 471 -9.47 26.53 -21.53
CA TYR A 471 -9.90 25.20 -21.13
C TYR A 471 -10.64 24.46 -22.25
N GLU A 472 -11.37 25.15 -23.13
CA GLU A 472 -12.16 24.54 -24.21
C GLU A 472 -11.41 24.42 -25.54
N ASP A 473 -10.33 25.18 -25.75
CA ASP A 473 -9.51 25.17 -26.97
C ASP A 473 -9.00 23.76 -27.30
N GLU A 474 -9.30 23.28 -28.52
CA GLU A 474 -8.96 21.92 -28.96
C GLU A 474 -7.49 21.82 -29.40
N GLU A 475 -6.88 22.89 -29.90
CA GLU A 475 -5.47 22.89 -30.32
C GLU A 475 -4.52 22.89 -29.12
N LEU A 476 -4.90 23.56 -28.02
CA LEU A 476 -4.11 23.56 -26.79
C LEU A 476 -4.19 22.22 -26.04
N ASP A 477 -5.35 21.55 -26.08
CA ASP A 477 -5.70 20.31 -25.34
C ASP A 477 -5.23 20.30 -23.88
N LEU A 478 -5.39 21.42 -23.18
CA LEU A 478 -4.90 21.55 -21.80
C LEU A 478 -5.87 20.97 -20.77
N ASN A 479 -5.34 20.22 -19.82
CA ASN A 479 -6.07 19.78 -18.63
C ASN A 479 -5.85 20.73 -17.43
N GLY A 480 -6.63 20.54 -16.35
CA GLY A 480 -6.58 21.41 -15.17
C GLY A 480 -5.23 21.44 -14.43
N VAL A 481 -4.42 20.38 -14.56
CA VAL A 481 -3.06 20.32 -14.00
C VAL A 481 -2.09 21.17 -14.84
N GLU A 482 -2.19 21.09 -16.16
CA GLU A 482 -1.32 21.85 -17.06
C GLU A 482 -1.61 23.34 -17.00
N ILE A 483 -2.88 23.73 -16.97
CA ILE A 483 -3.29 25.13 -16.76
C ILE A 483 -2.78 25.64 -15.40
N ALA A 484 -2.85 24.81 -14.36
CA ALA A 484 -2.29 25.18 -13.06
C ALA A 484 -0.78 25.42 -13.12
N LYS A 485 -0.03 24.56 -13.82
CA LYS A 485 1.41 24.76 -14.04
C LYS A 485 1.70 26.04 -14.85
N ILE A 486 0.96 26.27 -15.94
CA ILE A 486 1.08 27.48 -16.78
C ILE A 486 0.86 28.75 -15.94
N CYS A 487 -0.12 28.72 -15.03
CA CYS A 487 -0.46 29.83 -14.13
C CYS A 487 0.42 29.92 -12.86
N GLY A 488 1.47 29.11 -12.72
CA GLY A 488 2.35 29.12 -11.54
C GLY A 488 1.69 28.63 -10.24
N LEU A 489 0.62 27.82 -10.34
CA LEU A 489 -0.11 27.30 -9.20
C LEU A 489 0.45 25.95 -8.72
N LYS A 490 0.35 25.71 -7.41
CA LYS A 490 0.87 24.49 -6.77
C LYS A 490 0.15 23.21 -7.19
N ASP A 491 -1.17 23.28 -7.41
CA ASP A 491 -1.98 22.15 -7.82
C ASP A 491 -3.21 22.60 -8.65
N GLN A 492 -3.95 21.65 -9.21
CA GLN A 492 -5.13 21.90 -10.06
C GLN A 492 -6.39 22.39 -9.32
N LYS A 493 -6.39 22.45 -7.98
CA LYS A 493 -7.61 22.77 -7.21
C LYS A 493 -8.16 24.16 -7.50
N PRO A 494 -7.34 25.24 -7.61
CA PRO A 494 -7.86 26.56 -7.95
C PRO A 494 -8.54 26.58 -9.32
N ILE A 495 -7.95 25.90 -10.32
CA ILE A 495 -8.54 25.77 -11.65
C ILE A 495 -9.89 25.05 -11.57
N SER A 496 -9.96 23.92 -10.85
CA SER A 496 -11.22 23.20 -10.69
C SER A 496 -12.28 24.00 -9.91
N TYR A 497 -11.88 24.81 -8.93
CA TYR A 497 -12.78 25.67 -8.16
C TYR A 497 -13.39 26.75 -9.05
N TRP A 498 -12.56 27.54 -9.73
CA TRP A 498 -13.02 28.64 -10.58
C TRP A 498 -13.81 28.14 -11.78
N ARG A 499 -13.40 27.03 -12.40
CA ARG A 499 -14.18 26.38 -13.46
C ARG A 499 -15.63 26.11 -13.02
N LYS A 500 -15.82 25.50 -11.84
CA LYS A 500 -17.15 25.21 -11.29
C LYS A 500 -17.92 26.49 -10.99
N ARG A 501 -17.28 27.46 -10.32
CA ARG A 501 -17.88 28.74 -9.93
C ARG A 501 -18.35 29.56 -11.13
N LEU A 502 -17.62 29.48 -12.24
CA LEU A 502 -17.90 30.22 -13.47
C LEU A 502 -18.86 29.49 -14.43
N GLY A 503 -19.37 28.31 -14.02
CA GLY A 503 -20.28 27.50 -14.83
C GLY A 503 -19.63 26.87 -16.07
N ILE A 504 -18.29 26.74 -16.09
CA ILE A 504 -17.57 26.11 -17.21
C ILE A 504 -17.68 24.59 -17.00
N HIS A 505 -18.26 23.85 -17.96
CA HIS A 505 -18.38 22.41 -17.82
C HIS A 505 -17.01 21.73 -17.81
N LYS A 506 -16.88 20.62 -17.08
CA LYS A 506 -15.63 19.86 -17.09
C LYS A 506 -15.47 19.28 -18.48
N LYS A 507 -14.32 19.51 -19.13
CA LYS A 507 -14.00 18.91 -20.44
C LYS A 507 -14.24 17.41 -20.26
N ARG A 508 -15.23 16.88 -20.98
CA ARG A 508 -15.51 15.43 -21.03
C ARG A 508 -14.58 14.72 -22.00
N LYS A 509 -13.63 15.44 -22.60
CA LYS A 509 -12.60 14.94 -23.48
C LYS A 509 -11.23 15.20 -22.87
N GLY A 510 -10.30 14.32 -23.20
CA GLY A 510 -8.95 14.26 -22.66
C GLY A 510 -8.54 12.82 -22.78
N VAL A 511 -7.92 12.49 -23.91
CA VAL A 511 -7.14 11.26 -24.02
C VAL A 511 -5.97 11.47 -23.07
N TYR A 512 -5.87 10.69 -22.00
CA TYR A 512 -4.74 10.78 -21.09
C TYR A 512 -3.95 9.49 -21.11
N ILE A 513 -2.63 9.61 -21.10
CA ILE A 513 -1.73 8.47 -20.99
C ILE A 513 -1.71 8.05 -19.51
N ASN A 514 -2.12 6.82 -19.21
CA ASN A 514 -2.06 6.29 -17.85
C ASN A 514 -0.62 5.92 -17.45
N THR A 515 -0.42 5.52 -16.19
CA THR A 515 0.89 5.07 -15.68
C THR A 515 1.48 3.87 -16.42
N GLN A 516 0.70 3.19 -17.26
CA GLN A 516 1.08 2.05 -18.08
C GLN A 516 1.38 2.46 -19.53
N GLY A 517 1.40 3.75 -19.85
CA GLY A 517 1.64 4.24 -21.22
C GLY A 517 0.44 4.13 -22.15
N GLN A 518 -0.74 3.73 -21.65
CA GLN A 518 -1.92 3.52 -22.48
C GLN A 518 -2.75 4.80 -22.57
N LYS A 519 -3.22 5.13 -23.77
CA LYS A 519 -4.22 6.17 -23.99
C LYS A 519 -5.55 5.75 -23.35
N VAL A 520 -6.12 6.60 -22.50
CA VAL A 520 -7.40 6.38 -21.82
C VAL A 520 -8.33 7.53 -22.15
N VAL A 521 -9.55 7.19 -22.59
CA VAL A 521 -10.56 8.15 -23.02
C VAL A 521 -11.66 8.22 -21.96
N LEU A 522 -12.17 9.43 -21.76
CA LEU A 522 -13.42 9.64 -21.04
C LEU A 522 -14.59 9.15 -21.90
N THR A 523 -15.44 8.32 -21.33
CA THR A 523 -16.60 7.79 -22.07
C THR A 523 -17.79 8.77 -22.02
N PRO A 524 -18.65 8.79 -23.04
CA PRO A 524 -19.86 9.61 -23.03
C PRO A 524 -20.80 9.22 -21.87
N ASN A 525 -21.72 10.11 -21.47
CA ASN A 525 -22.67 9.88 -20.38
C ASN A 525 -23.57 8.65 -20.55
N THR A 526 -23.80 8.28 -21.80
CA THR A 526 -24.58 7.13 -22.22
C THR A 526 -23.82 5.81 -22.14
N TYR A 527 -22.50 5.82 -21.96
CA TYR A 527 -21.68 4.60 -21.89
C TYR A 527 -21.90 3.85 -20.56
N THR A 528 -22.76 2.84 -20.56
CA THR A 528 -23.04 2.02 -19.37
C THR A 528 -22.71 0.56 -19.68
N HIS A 529 -21.59 0.09 -19.12
CA HIS A 529 -21.11 -1.25 -19.40
C HIS A 529 -21.92 -2.29 -18.60
N PRO A 530 -22.49 -3.33 -19.22
CA PRO A 530 -23.40 -4.27 -18.56
C PRO A 530 -22.87 -4.89 -17.26
N GLN A 531 -21.57 -5.22 -17.22
CA GLN A 531 -20.93 -5.83 -16.04
C GLN A 531 -20.21 -4.87 -15.09
N ARG A 532 -20.09 -3.59 -15.46
CA ARG A 532 -19.28 -2.59 -14.73
C ARG A 532 -20.08 -1.35 -14.33
N GLY A 533 -21.33 -1.24 -14.79
CA GLY A 533 -22.15 -0.04 -14.64
C GLY A 533 -21.55 1.14 -15.40
N ARG A 534 -21.72 2.34 -14.83
CA ARG A 534 -21.20 3.59 -15.38
C ARG A 534 -19.67 3.59 -15.33
N VAL A 535 -19.02 3.56 -16.50
CA VAL A 535 -17.56 3.56 -16.62
C VAL A 535 -17.11 4.91 -17.15
N HIS A 536 -16.65 5.83 -16.29
CA HIS A 536 -16.27 7.18 -16.73
C HIS A 536 -15.01 7.24 -17.61
N LYS A 537 -14.13 6.23 -17.52
CA LYS A 537 -12.82 6.17 -18.17
C LYS A 537 -12.59 4.77 -18.71
N ARG A 538 -12.23 4.64 -20.00
CA ARG A 538 -11.92 3.36 -20.63
C ARG A 538 -10.67 3.50 -21.50
N ALA A 539 -9.82 2.46 -21.49
CA ALA A 539 -8.63 2.45 -22.33
C ALA A 539 -9.05 2.53 -23.81
N GLU A 540 -8.36 3.36 -24.57
CA GLU A 540 -8.71 3.68 -25.96
C GLU A 540 -8.67 2.45 -26.85
N HIS A 541 -7.63 1.61 -26.76
CA HIS A 541 -7.56 0.34 -27.49
C HIS A 541 -8.79 -0.55 -27.27
N LYS A 542 -9.43 -0.51 -26.09
CA LYS A 542 -10.65 -1.31 -25.84
C LYS A 542 -11.84 -0.72 -26.59
N LEU A 543 -11.94 0.60 -26.63
CA LEU A 543 -13.00 1.29 -27.37
C LEU A 543 -12.82 1.09 -28.88
N ILE A 544 -11.59 1.14 -29.38
CA ILE A 544 -11.29 0.89 -30.80
C ILE A 544 -11.63 -0.54 -31.18
N MET A 545 -11.20 -1.53 -30.38
CA MET A 545 -11.55 -2.93 -30.59
C MET A 545 -13.07 -3.16 -30.52
N GLU A 546 -13.77 -2.57 -29.54
CA GLU A 546 -15.24 -2.64 -29.46
C GLU A 546 -15.89 -2.09 -30.73
N ARG A 547 -15.50 -0.90 -31.18
CA ARG A 547 -16.07 -0.26 -32.38
C ARG A 547 -15.80 -1.08 -33.64
N TYR A 548 -14.57 -1.58 -33.79
CA TYR A 548 -14.20 -2.43 -34.92
C TYR A 548 -15.09 -3.69 -34.96
N LEU A 549 -15.19 -4.43 -33.86
CA LEU A 549 -16.03 -5.63 -33.81
C LEU A 549 -17.50 -5.34 -34.10
N ASN A 550 -18.07 -4.27 -33.54
CA ASN A 550 -19.47 -3.87 -33.81
C ASN A 550 -19.70 -3.49 -35.28
N LYS A 551 -18.68 -2.97 -35.97
CA LYS A 551 -18.77 -2.61 -37.40
C LYS A 551 -18.54 -3.79 -38.33
N SER A 552 -17.64 -4.70 -37.95
CA SER A 552 -17.13 -5.77 -38.82
C SER A 552 -17.87 -7.10 -38.71
N LEU A 553 -18.62 -7.33 -37.64
CA LEU A 553 -19.38 -8.57 -37.43
C LEU A 553 -20.88 -8.35 -37.64
N SER A 554 -21.55 -9.37 -38.17
CA SER A 554 -23.01 -9.37 -38.23
C SER A 554 -23.61 -9.39 -36.82
N ARG A 555 -24.87 -8.96 -36.70
CA ARG A 555 -25.58 -8.97 -35.41
C ARG A 555 -25.60 -10.36 -34.77
N HIS A 556 -25.85 -11.40 -35.55
CA HIS A 556 -25.83 -12.79 -35.07
C HIS A 556 -24.44 -13.17 -34.53
N GLN A 557 -23.36 -12.84 -35.26
CA GLN A 557 -21.99 -13.10 -34.82
C GLN A 557 -21.67 -12.37 -33.51
N LEU A 558 -22.08 -11.11 -33.37
CA LEU A 558 -21.91 -10.32 -32.15
C LEU A 558 -22.63 -10.94 -30.95
N GLU A 559 -23.88 -11.37 -31.13
CA GLU A 559 -24.70 -12.01 -30.10
C GLU A 559 -24.10 -13.34 -29.64
N THR A 560 -23.50 -14.10 -30.56
CA THR A 560 -22.82 -15.37 -30.24
C THR A 560 -21.36 -15.23 -29.82
N HIS A 561 -20.78 -14.03 -29.89
CA HIS A 561 -19.34 -13.83 -29.67
C HIS A 561 -18.95 -14.12 -28.20
N PRO A 562 -17.99 -15.02 -27.93
CA PRO A 562 -17.69 -15.47 -26.56
C PRO A 562 -17.13 -14.36 -25.66
N ASP A 563 -16.55 -13.31 -26.25
CA ASP A 563 -15.87 -12.24 -25.52
C ASP A 563 -16.66 -10.92 -25.43
N LEU A 564 -17.85 -10.87 -26.03
CA LEU A 564 -18.70 -9.68 -26.04
C LEU A 564 -19.95 -9.84 -25.19
N ILE A 565 -20.47 -8.74 -24.67
CA ILE A 565 -21.74 -8.69 -23.96
C ILE A 565 -22.59 -7.54 -24.49
N GLN A 566 -23.84 -7.84 -24.80
CA GLN A 566 -24.81 -6.87 -25.27
C GLN A 566 -25.18 -5.87 -24.15
N GLY A 567 -25.32 -4.60 -24.52
CA GLY A 567 -25.89 -3.55 -23.69
C GLY A 567 -26.42 -2.42 -24.57
N LEU A 568 -26.52 -1.22 -23.98
CA LEU A 568 -27.04 -0.02 -24.65
C LEU A 568 -26.03 1.13 -24.59
N LEU A 569 -25.72 1.71 -25.74
CA LEU A 569 -24.94 2.95 -25.86
C LEU A 569 -25.87 4.08 -26.29
N GLY A 570 -26.55 4.68 -25.31
CA GLY A 570 -27.68 5.58 -25.60
C GLY A 570 -28.92 4.74 -25.81
N GLU A 571 -29.55 4.87 -26.97
CA GLU A 571 -30.72 4.08 -27.36
C GLU A 571 -30.36 2.90 -28.29
N GLU A 572 -29.12 2.85 -28.76
CA GLU A 572 -28.64 1.82 -29.68
C GLU A 572 -28.12 0.58 -28.94
N VAL A 573 -28.39 -0.59 -29.51
CA VAL A 573 -27.79 -1.87 -29.08
C VAL A 573 -26.29 -1.82 -29.39
N TYR A 574 -25.47 -2.08 -28.38
CA TYR A 574 -24.01 -2.05 -28.50
C TYR A 574 -23.37 -3.23 -27.79
N PHE A 575 -22.33 -3.82 -28.39
CA PHE A 575 -21.61 -4.96 -27.82
C PHE A 575 -20.30 -4.52 -27.17
N TYR A 576 -20.15 -4.84 -25.89
CA TYR A 576 -19.01 -4.45 -25.06
C TYR A 576 -18.06 -5.62 -24.83
N ILE A 577 -16.76 -5.37 -24.76
CA ILE A 577 -15.79 -6.40 -24.34
C ILE A 577 -16.03 -6.76 -22.87
N LYS A 578 -16.21 -8.05 -22.56
CA LYS A 578 -16.47 -8.54 -21.19
C LYS A 578 -15.37 -8.13 -20.21
N LYS A 579 -15.72 -8.04 -18.92
CA LYS A 579 -14.86 -7.52 -17.84
C LYS A 579 -13.51 -8.23 -17.73
N ASN A 580 -13.46 -9.54 -18.02
CA ASN A 580 -12.27 -10.39 -17.84
C ASN A 580 -11.43 -10.56 -19.12
N CYS A 581 -11.89 -10.00 -20.24
CA CYS A 581 -11.16 -10.04 -21.50
C CYS A 581 -10.08 -8.95 -21.54
N HIS A 582 -9.01 -9.22 -22.27
CA HIS A 582 -7.82 -8.38 -22.39
C HIS A 582 -7.61 -7.97 -23.84
N VAL A 583 -7.34 -6.70 -24.09
CA VAL A 583 -6.91 -6.24 -25.42
C VAL A 583 -5.41 -6.01 -25.33
N HIS A 584 -4.67 -6.70 -26.17
CA HIS A 584 -3.22 -6.77 -26.18
C HIS A 584 -2.66 -5.98 -27.35
N HIS A 585 -1.63 -5.16 -27.08
CA HIS A 585 -0.83 -4.51 -28.11
C HIS A 585 0.24 -5.46 -28.61
N ILE A 586 0.13 -5.88 -29.87
CA ILE A 586 1.03 -6.86 -30.50
C ILE A 586 2.48 -6.35 -30.54
N ASN A 587 2.69 -5.05 -30.79
CA ASN A 587 4.01 -4.43 -30.78
C ASN A 587 4.44 -3.91 -29.39
N TYR A 588 3.63 -4.11 -28.35
CA TYR A 588 3.85 -3.57 -27.00
C TYR A 588 3.91 -2.03 -26.90
N VAL A 589 3.52 -1.31 -27.96
CA VAL A 589 3.45 0.15 -27.96
C VAL A 589 2.06 0.58 -27.47
N GLY A 590 1.96 0.91 -26.18
CA GLY A 590 0.67 1.22 -25.53
C GLY A 590 -0.10 2.42 -26.11
N THR A 591 0.57 3.26 -26.92
CA THR A 591 -0.01 4.41 -27.63
C THR A 591 -0.44 4.11 -29.07
N ASP A 592 -0.02 2.99 -29.64
CA ASP A 592 -0.37 2.55 -30.98
C ASP A 592 -1.65 1.72 -30.91
N ASN A 593 -2.78 2.37 -31.15
CA ASN A 593 -4.08 1.72 -31.08
C ASN A 593 -4.66 1.40 -32.47
N ARG A 594 -3.81 1.31 -33.50
CA ARG A 594 -4.21 0.80 -34.81
C ARG A 594 -4.74 -0.62 -34.67
N ILE A 595 -5.82 -0.94 -35.38
CA ILE A 595 -6.57 -2.19 -35.13
C ILE A 595 -5.72 -3.43 -35.45
N GLU A 596 -4.86 -3.35 -36.45
CA GLU A 596 -3.90 -4.38 -36.85
C GLU A 596 -2.86 -4.71 -35.77
N ASN A 597 -2.66 -3.81 -34.80
CA ASN A 597 -1.76 -4.01 -33.66
C ASN A 597 -2.49 -4.41 -32.38
N LEU A 598 -3.79 -4.70 -32.45
CA LEU A 598 -4.59 -5.09 -31.30
C LEU A 598 -5.10 -6.52 -31.42
N TRP A 599 -5.03 -7.27 -30.32
CA TRP A 599 -5.60 -8.61 -30.22
C TRP A 599 -6.49 -8.76 -28.99
N LEU A 600 -7.66 -9.39 -29.14
CA LEU A 600 -8.59 -9.64 -28.04
C LEU A 600 -8.41 -11.06 -27.47
N PHE A 601 -8.07 -11.14 -26.18
CA PHE A 601 -8.03 -12.39 -25.42
C PHE A 601 -9.25 -12.53 -24.52
N SER A 602 -9.83 -13.72 -24.52
CA SER A 602 -11.00 -14.07 -23.70
C SER A 602 -10.76 -13.97 -22.20
N THR A 603 -9.51 -14.17 -21.75
CA THR A 603 -9.13 -14.10 -20.34
C THR A 603 -7.72 -13.54 -20.13
N ASN A 604 -7.48 -12.97 -18.95
CA ASN A 604 -6.12 -12.61 -18.52
C ASN A 604 -5.16 -13.83 -18.49
N ARG A 605 -5.69 -15.05 -18.29
CA ARG A 605 -4.86 -16.26 -18.31
C ARG A 605 -4.38 -16.57 -19.73
N ALA A 606 -5.26 -16.47 -20.72
CA ALA A 606 -4.91 -16.64 -22.13
C ALA A 606 -3.87 -15.60 -22.55
N HIS A 607 -4.08 -14.33 -22.19
CA HIS A 607 -3.10 -13.27 -22.40
C HIS A 607 -1.74 -13.60 -21.76
N GLY A 608 -1.71 -14.07 -20.52
CA GLY A 608 -0.47 -14.47 -19.84
C GLY A 608 0.28 -15.62 -20.51
N LEU A 609 -0.42 -16.56 -21.16
CA LEU A 609 0.23 -17.63 -21.93
C LEU A 609 0.98 -17.08 -23.14
N VAL A 610 0.40 -16.09 -23.81
CA VAL A 610 1.00 -15.46 -25.00
C VAL A 610 2.18 -14.57 -24.64
N VAL A 611 2.12 -13.91 -23.47
CA VAL A 611 3.30 -13.22 -22.92
C VAL A 611 4.44 -14.22 -22.66
N ASN A 612 4.14 -15.44 -22.19
CA ASN A 612 5.15 -16.49 -22.02
C ASN A 612 5.71 -16.99 -23.36
N GLU A 613 4.89 -17.10 -24.41
CA GLU A 613 5.34 -17.43 -25.77
C GLU A 613 6.31 -16.36 -26.30
N LEU A 614 6.00 -15.07 -26.08
CA LEU A 614 6.94 -13.98 -26.38
C LEU A 614 8.23 -14.12 -25.57
N HIS A 615 8.15 -14.41 -24.27
CA HIS A 615 9.34 -14.62 -23.43
C HIS A 615 10.21 -15.77 -23.93
N GLN A 616 9.62 -16.83 -24.49
CA GLN A 616 10.38 -17.92 -25.13
C GLN A 616 11.12 -17.43 -26.38
N CYS A 617 10.47 -16.64 -27.24
CA CYS A 617 11.13 -16.03 -28.40
C CYS A 617 12.30 -15.14 -27.95
N LEU A 618 12.07 -14.26 -26.97
CA LEU A 618 13.10 -13.39 -26.41
C LEU A 618 14.24 -14.18 -25.76
N SER A 619 13.94 -15.28 -25.08
CA SER A 619 14.94 -16.18 -24.48
C SER A 619 15.91 -16.72 -25.53
N ILE A 620 15.38 -17.20 -26.66
CA ILE A 620 16.17 -17.69 -27.78
C ILE A 620 17.04 -16.58 -28.36
N LEU A 621 16.46 -15.41 -28.64
CA LEU A 621 17.21 -14.26 -29.18
C LEU A 621 18.32 -13.77 -28.23
N ILE A 622 18.13 -13.88 -26.92
CA ILE A 622 19.17 -13.57 -25.93
C ILE A 622 20.29 -14.61 -25.95
N LYS A 623 19.95 -15.90 -26.02
CA LYS A 623 20.94 -16.99 -26.13
C LYS A 623 21.74 -16.94 -27.43
N LEU A 624 21.14 -16.45 -28.50
CA LEU A 624 21.80 -16.23 -29.80
C LEU A 624 22.50 -14.87 -29.90
N HIS A 625 22.60 -14.10 -28.81
CA HIS A 625 23.27 -12.79 -28.78
C HIS A 625 22.66 -11.71 -29.70
N GLN A 626 21.46 -11.92 -30.22
CA GLN A 626 20.68 -10.87 -30.90
C GLN A 626 20.26 -9.77 -29.91
N ILE A 627 19.98 -10.16 -28.67
CA ILE A 627 19.62 -9.27 -27.58
C ILE A 627 20.63 -9.46 -26.46
N PHE A 628 21.19 -8.37 -25.94
CA PHE A 628 22.09 -8.40 -24.80
C PHE A 628 21.53 -7.58 -23.64
N PHE A 629 21.96 -7.93 -22.43
CA PHE A 629 21.55 -7.27 -21.20
C PHE A 629 22.75 -6.60 -20.55
N LYS A 630 22.63 -5.30 -20.28
CA LYS A 630 23.67 -4.51 -19.64
C LYS A 630 23.02 -3.51 -18.68
N GLU A 631 23.53 -3.44 -17.46
CA GLU A 631 23.14 -2.43 -16.47
C GLU A 631 21.61 -2.32 -16.23
N GLY A 632 20.92 -3.46 -16.15
CA GLY A 632 19.48 -3.47 -15.89
C GLY A 632 18.60 -3.15 -17.11
N LYS A 633 19.17 -3.12 -18.31
CA LYS A 633 18.45 -2.85 -19.56
C LYS A 633 18.83 -3.84 -20.66
N TYR A 634 17.86 -4.12 -21.51
CA TYR A 634 18.06 -4.89 -22.73
C TYR A 634 18.34 -3.97 -23.90
N PHE A 635 19.23 -4.44 -24.78
CA PHE A 635 19.62 -3.76 -25.99
C PHE A 635 19.58 -4.75 -27.15
N LEU A 636 19.15 -4.27 -28.30
CA LEU A 636 19.13 -5.01 -29.54
C LEU A 636 20.46 -4.79 -30.27
N ASN A 637 21.14 -5.86 -30.66
CA ASN A 637 22.29 -5.77 -31.55
C ASN A 637 21.79 -5.65 -32.99
N GLN A 638 21.85 -4.45 -33.58
CA GLN A 638 21.32 -4.22 -34.93
C GLN A 638 22.28 -4.64 -36.04
N ASP A 639 23.57 -4.72 -35.72
CA ASP A 639 24.62 -5.07 -36.67
C ASP A 639 24.79 -6.59 -36.83
N PHE A 640 24.08 -7.36 -35.99
CA PHE A 640 24.09 -8.81 -35.98
C PHE A 640 22.69 -9.34 -36.28
N ASP A 641 22.61 -10.36 -37.13
CA ASP A 641 21.38 -11.07 -37.44
C ASP A 641 21.60 -12.55 -37.15
N CYS A 642 20.96 -13.05 -36.10
CA CYS A 642 21.10 -14.45 -35.67
C CYS A 642 20.64 -15.47 -36.73
N ARG A 643 19.88 -15.05 -37.75
CA ARG A 643 19.51 -15.91 -38.90
C ARG A 643 20.70 -16.26 -39.80
N ARG A 644 21.83 -15.56 -39.65
CA ARG A 644 23.09 -15.84 -40.37
C ARG A 644 23.95 -16.91 -39.67
N LEU A 645 23.56 -17.38 -38.49
CA LEU A 645 24.27 -18.44 -37.79
C LEU A 645 24.03 -19.79 -38.47
N GLU A 646 25.07 -20.62 -38.52
CA GLU A 646 24.92 -22.01 -38.96
C GLU A 646 24.07 -22.80 -37.97
N ARG A 647 23.41 -23.84 -38.46
CA ARG A 647 22.46 -24.64 -37.65
C ARG A 647 23.11 -25.23 -36.40
N ASP A 648 24.37 -25.64 -36.51
CA ASP A 648 25.12 -26.23 -35.39
C ASP A 648 25.51 -25.18 -34.35
N ASP A 649 25.81 -23.93 -34.76
CA ASP A 649 26.04 -22.82 -33.84
C ASP A 649 24.77 -22.46 -33.06
N ILE A 650 23.61 -22.46 -33.73
CA ILE A 650 22.31 -22.25 -33.07
C ILE A 650 22.07 -23.35 -32.03
N ARG A 651 22.29 -24.62 -32.38
CA ARG A 651 22.14 -25.75 -31.44
C ARG A 651 23.10 -25.65 -30.27
N GLY A 652 24.38 -25.37 -30.53
CA GLY A 652 25.41 -25.20 -29.51
C GLY A 652 25.05 -24.09 -28.51
N ASN A 653 24.55 -22.97 -29.02
CA ASN A 653 24.12 -21.83 -28.18
C ASN A 653 22.79 -22.07 -27.44
N LEU A 654 21.94 -22.99 -27.90
CA LEU A 654 20.67 -23.30 -27.22
C LEU A 654 20.79 -24.43 -26.19
N ASN A 655 21.74 -25.36 -26.36
CA ASN A 655 21.98 -26.54 -25.51
C ASN A 655 22.71 -26.25 -24.19
N PHE A 656 22.56 -25.06 -23.61
CA PHE A 656 23.07 -24.78 -22.26
C PHE A 656 22.23 -25.46 -21.18
N ASP A 657 22.35 -26.79 -21.06
CA ASP A 657 21.93 -27.49 -19.85
C ASP A 657 22.88 -27.14 -18.71
N SER A 658 22.42 -26.28 -17.81
CA SER A 658 23.19 -25.91 -16.64
C SER A 658 23.03 -26.95 -15.53
N ILE A 659 24.03 -27.80 -15.36
CA ILE A 659 24.23 -28.52 -14.11
C ILE A 659 24.86 -27.52 -13.14
N ILE A 660 24.05 -26.92 -12.28
CA ILE A 660 24.55 -26.14 -11.16
C ILE A 660 24.79 -27.11 -10.01
N SER A 661 26.04 -27.29 -9.61
CA SER A 661 26.40 -28.16 -8.50
C SER A 661 26.18 -27.43 -7.18
N HIS A 662 25.14 -27.83 -6.46
CA HIS A 662 25.07 -27.62 -5.02
C HIS A 662 24.53 -28.89 -4.35
N TYR A 663 24.91 -29.11 -3.09
CA TYR A 663 24.55 -30.31 -2.35
C TYR A 663 23.09 -30.32 -1.82
N LEU A 664 22.34 -29.23 -1.99
CA LEU A 664 20.97 -29.12 -1.50
C LEU A 664 19.97 -29.90 -2.36
N SER A 665 18.97 -30.51 -1.71
CA SER A 665 17.86 -31.18 -2.39
C SER A 665 17.03 -30.18 -3.20
N ARG A 666 16.91 -30.47 -4.50
CA ARG A 666 16.26 -29.63 -5.50
C ARG A 666 14.84 -30.10 -5.78
N PHE A 667 13.91 -29.16 -5.87
CA PHE A 667 12.49 -29.42 -6.11
C PHE A 667 12.01 -28.61 -7.32
N TYR A 668 11.52 -29.30 -8.34
CA TYR A 668 10.95 -28.65 -9.52
C TYR A 668 9.47 -28.31 -9.31
N ASN A 669 9.11 -27.04 -9.47
CA ASN A 669 7.72 -26.60 -9.45
C ASN A 669 7.19 -26.43 -10.87
N LYS A 670 6.46 -27.44 -11.37
CA LYS A 670 5.86 -27.44 -12.72
C LYS A 670 4.93 -26.25 -12.97
N SER A 671 4.22 -25.75 -11.95
CA SER A 671 3.29 -24.62 -12.12
C SER A 671 4.00 -23.27 -12.31
N ARG A 672 5.22 -23.14 -11.80
CA ARG A 672 6.04 -21.93 -11.89
C ARG A 672 7.23 -22.06 -12.84
N ASN A 673 7.40 -23.25 -13.43
CA ASN A 673 8.57 -23.64 -14.21
C ASN A 673 9.92 -23.28 -13.55
N SER A 674 10.01 -23.40 -12.22
CA SER A 674 11.15 -22.91 -11.45
C SER A 674 11.63 -23.96 -10.44
N PHE A 675 12.90 -23.92 -10.08
CA PHE A 675 13.45 -24.76 -9.02
C PHE A 675 13.42 -24.06 -7.65
N SER A 676 13.22 -24.86 -6.61
CA SER A 676 13.35 -24.46 -5.21
C SER A 676 14.27 -25.43 -4.49
N VAL A 677 14.93 -24.97 -3.43
CA VAL A 677 15.81 -25.80 -2.60
C VAL A 677 15.30 -25.82 -1.17
N ALA A 678 15.44 -26.98 -0.51
CA ALA A 678 15.22 -27.11 0.91
C ALA A 678 16.46 -26.64 1.67
N MET A 679 16.28 -25.65 2.54
CA MET A 679 17.37 -25.07 3.33
C MET A 679 17.58 -25.86 4.62
N PRO A 680 18.82 -26.16 5.02
CA PRO A 680 19.09 -26.82 6.29
C PRO A 680 18.60 -25.97 7.47
N ALA A 681 18.32 -26.59 8.62
CA ALA A 681 17.87 -25.90 9.83
C ALA A 681 18.87 -24.82 10.32
N SER A 682 20.15 -24.96 9.96
CA SER A 682 21.20 -23.97 10.24
C SER A 682 21.08 -22.68 9.41
N TYR A 683 20.31 -22.68 8.32
CA TYR A 683 20.11 -21.50 7.47
C TYR A 683 19.09 -20.53 8.08
N LYS A 684 19.57 -19.64 8.96
CA LYS A 684 18.75 -18.73 9.79
C LYS A 684 18.31 -17.43 9.08
N ASN A 685 17.82 -17.49 7.84
CA ASN A 685 17.35 -16.31 7.10
C ASN A 685 16.10 -15.69 7.78
N PRO A 686 16.15 -14.46 8.34
CA PRO A 686 15.03 -13.83 9.04
C PRO A 686 13.80 -13.58 8.14
N PHE A 687 13.97 -13.60 6.82
CA PHE A 687 12.93 -13.22 5.87
C PHE A 687 12.20 -14.41 5.28
N ILE A 688 12.64 -15.63 5.59
CA ILE A 688 12.02 -16.86 5.11
C ILE A 688 11.39 -17.55 6.30
N SER A 689 10.06 -17.58 6.31
CA SER A 689 9.31 -18.33 7.30
C SER A 689 9.42 -19.83 7.01
N LEU A 690 9.75 -20.62 8.03
CA LEU A 690 9.56 -22.07 8.00
C LEU A 690 8.13 -22.38 7.57
N LYS A 691 7.97 -23.36 6.68
CA LYS A 691 6.63 -23.80 6.29
C LYS A 691 6.06 -24.59 7.46
N LYS A 692 4.84 -24.24 7.91
CA LYS A 692 4.21 -24.86 9.09
C LYS A 692 4.21 -26.40 8.93
N GLY A 693 4.88 -27.10 9.85
CA GLY A 693 5.02 -28.56 9.84
C GLY A 693 6.25 -29.10 9.07
N MET A 694 7.22 -28.26 8.73
CA MET A 694 8.49 -28.67 8.14
C MET A 694 9.66 -28.07 8.94
N ASP A 695 10.71 -28.86 9.14
CA ASP A 695 11.93 -28.45 9.85
C ASP A 695 12.91 -27.68 8.96
N TYR A 696 12.49 -27.35 7.74
CA TYR A 696 13.28 -26.67 6.73
C TYR A 696 12.48 -25.58 6.02
N ALA A 697 13.20 -24.57 5.52
CA ALA A 697 12.63 -23.48 4.73
C ALA A 697 12.79 -23.77 3.23
N TYR A 698 11.81 -23.38 2.42
CA TYR A 698 11.95 -23.38 0.97
C TYR A 698 12.35 -21.99 0.48
N ILE A 699 13.37 -21.94 -0.38
CA ILE A 699 13.76 -20.74 -1.11
C ILE A 699 13.82 -21.08 -2.61
N TYR A 700 13.55 -20.11 -3.48
CA TYR A 700 13.84 -20.28 -4.89
C TYR A 700 15.33 -20.46 -5.10
N GLU A 701 15.69 -21.43 -5.95
CA GLU A 701 17.08 -21.82 -6.20
C GLU A 701 17.93 -20.62 -6.70
N HIS A 702 17.43 -19.84 -7.65
CA HIS A 702 18.11 -18.63 -8.14
C HIS A 702 18.44 -17.64 -7.01
N ARG A 703 17.53 -17.47 -6.04
CA ARG A 703 17.71 -16.51 -4.94
C ARG A 703 18.80 -17.01 -4.00
N TYR A 704 18.82 -18.30 -3.72
CA TYR A 704 19.88 -18.91 -2.93
C TYR A 704 21.25 -18.78 -3.60
N ILE A 705 21.34 -19.12 -4.89
CA ILE A 705 22.58 -19.08 -5.66
C ILE A 705 23.19 -17.68 -5.68
N ILE A 706 22.40 -16.66 -6.06
CA ILE A 706 22.91 -15.29 -6.14
C ILE A 706 23.27 -14.72 -4.75
N GLU A 707 22.57 -15.15 -3.70
CA GLU A 707 22.90 -14.79 -2.33
C GLU A 707 24.25 -15.39 -1.90
N GLN A 708 24.53 -16.66 -2.21
CA GLN A 708 25.83 -17.27 -1.91
C GLN A 708 26.97 -16.61 -2.69
N TYR A 709 26.72 -16.25 -3.95
CA TYR A 709 27.68 -15.50 -4.76
C TYR A 709 27.99 -14.15 -4.12
N TYR A 710 26.98 -13.32 -3.83
CA TYR A 710 27.18 -12.01 -3.21
C TYR A 710 27.82 -12.07 -1.82
N ARG A 711 27.50 -13.09 -1.00
CA ARG A 711 28.22 -13.34 0.27
C ARG A 711 29.70 -13.56 0.04
N THR A 712 30.06 -14.34 -0.98
CA THR A 712 31.44 -14.63 -1.32
C THR A 712 32.17 -13.37 -1.77
N LEU A 713 31.52 -12.51 -2.57
CA LEU A 713 32.08 -11.21 -2.97
C LEU A 713 32.37 -10.30 -1.77
N LEU A 714 31.51 -10.30 -0.75
CA LEU A 714 31.64 -9.42 0.42
C LEU A 714 32.58 -9.96 1.52
N ARG A 715 33.16 -11.15 1.37
CA ARG A 715 34.17 -11.65 2.32
C ARG A 715 35.45 -10.83 2.21
N LYS A 716 36.09 -10.56 3.36
CA LYS A 716 37.30 -9.71 3.49
C LYS A 716 38.49 -10.12 2.60
N ASN A 717 38.51 -11.35 2.08
CA ASN A 717 39.64 -11.89 1.30
C ASN A 717 39.41 -11.83 -0.23
N THR A 718 38.30 -11.27 -0.70
CA THR A 718 37.99 -11.24 -2.13
C THR A 718 38.60 -9.98 -2.78
N LYS A 719 39.61 -10.16 -3.65
CA LYS A 719 40.37 -9.09 -4.32
C LYS A 719 39.61 -8.38 -5.47
N LEU A 720 38.28 -8.25 -5.39
CA LEU A 720 37.54 -7.55 -6.43
C LEU A 720 37.63 -6.03 -6.22
N PRO A 721 37.92 -5.24 -7.27
CA PRO A 721 37.88 -3.79 -7.18
C PRO A 721 36.50 -3.32 -6.68
N GLU A 722 36.46 -2.33 -5.77
CA GLU A 722 35.19 -1.79 -5.25
C GLU A 722 34.29 -1.20 -6.36
N GLU A 723 34.88 -0.89 -7.51
CA GLU A 723 34.19 -0.38 -8.68
C GLU A 723 33.39 -1.44 -9.44
N HIS A 724 33.64 -2.74 -9.20
CA HIS A 724 32.96 -3.84 -9.89
C HIS A 724 31.45 -3.81 -9.62
N ASN A 725 30.64 -3.87 -10.68
CA ASN A 725 29.18 -3.69 -10.59
C ASN A 725 28.51 -4.71 -9.65
N ASP A 726 28.92 -5.98 -9.71
CA ASP A 726 28.39 -7.02 -8.80
C ASP A 726 28.73 -6.76 -7.34
N TYR A 727 29.88 -6.16 -7.06
CA TYR A 727 30.28 -5.82 -5.69
C TYR A 727 29.43 -4.67 -5.14
N LYS A 728 29.16 -3.65 -5.98
CA LYS A 728 28.20 -2.57 -5.65
C LYS A 728 26.79 -3.13 -5.41
N LYS A 729 26.30 -4.01 -6.27
CA LYS A 729 25.00 -4.70 -6.11
C LYS A 729 24.97 -5.59 -4.86
N ALA A 730 26.06 -6.29 -4.55
CA ALA A 730 26.16 -7.06 -3.31
C ALA A 730 26.05 -6.16 -2.08
N LYS A 731 26.79 -5.03 -2.01
CA LYS A 731 26.67 -4.03 -0.93
C LYS A 731 25.25 -3.45 -0.84
N GLU A 732 24.60 -3.23 -1.98
CA GLU A 732 23.25 -2.66 -2.04
C GLU A 732 22.17 -3.65 -1.54
N PHE A 733 22.21 -4.91 -1.98
CA PHE A 733 21.10 -5.85 -1.80
C PHE A 733 21.28 -6.89 -0.70
N ILE A 734 22.51 -7.09 -0.20
CA ILE A 734 22.78 -7.94 0.95
C ILE A 734 22.63 -7.13 2.24
N ASN A 735 21.95 -7.71 3.23
CA ASN A 735 21.88 -7.14 4.57
C ASN A 735 23.15 -7.48 5.40
N PRO A 736 23.37 -6.86 6.57
CA PRO A 736 24.53 -7.15 7.41
C PRO A 736 24.70 -8.63 7.80
N GLN A 737 23.62 -9.41 7.76
CA GLN A 737 23.62 -10.85 8.07
C GLN A 737 23.92 -11.73 6.84
N GLY A 738 24.22 -11.15 5.68
CA GLY A 738 24.57 -11.87 4.46
C GLY A 738 23.38 -12.33 3.61
N PHE A 739 22.14 -11.93 3.92
CA PHE A 739 20.95 -12.35 3.16
C PHE A 739 20.49 -11.28 2.17
N LEU A 740 19.89 -11.69 1.05
CA LEU A 740 19.21 -10.75 0.16
C LEU A 740 18.05 -10.06 0.90
N LYS A 741 17.96 -8.74 0.77
CA LYS A 741 16.89 -7.92 1.36
C LYS A 741 15.49 -8.40 0.91
N PRO A 742 14.43 -8.19 1.71
CA PRO A 742 13.08 -8.68 1.38
C PRO A 742 12.48 -8.10 0.10
N ASP A 743 12.86 -6.87 -0.26
CA ASP A 743 12.44 -6.15 -1.44
C ASP A 743 13.32 -6.41 -2.67
N ALA A 744 14.42 -7.16 -2.51
CA ALA A 744 15.26 -7.63 -3.60
C ALA A 744 14.54 -8.72 -4.41
N LEU A 745 14.48 -8.50 -5.72
CA LEU A 745 14.04 -9.44 -6.74
C LEU A 745 15.25 -9.97 -7.49
N VAL A 746 15.12 -11.18 -8.03
CA VAL A 746 16.14 -11.77 -8.91
C VAL A 746 15.49 -11.97 -10.26
N HIS A 747 16.05 -11.31 -11.25
CA HIS A 747 15.59 -11.31 -12.64
C HIS A 747 16.41 -12.30 -13.44
N HIS A 748 15.76 -13.22 -14.14
CA HIS A 748 16.40 -14.11 -15.10
C HIS A 748 16.58 -13.36 -16.42
N VAL A 749 17.84 -13.08 -16.77
CA VAL A 749 18.19 -12.27 -17.93
C VAL A 749 17.64 -12.88 -19.21
N ASN A 750 17.70 -14.20 -19.39
CA ASN A 750 17.16 -14.88 -20.57
C ASN A 750 15.69 -15.34 -20.43
N PHE A 751 14.95 -14.91 -19.40
CA PHE A 751 13.57 -15.35 -19.12
C PHE A 751 13.36 -16.86 -18.88
N ASP A 752 14.41 -17.69 -18.85
CA ASP A 752 14.32 -19.09 -18.45
C ASP A 752 14.54 -19.22 -16.94
N SER A 753 13.44 -19.41 -16.20
CA SER A 753 13.46 -19.58 -14.74
C SER A 753 14.16 -20.85 -14.24
N ARG A 754 14.62 -21.70 -15.16
CA ARG A 754 15.44 -22.89 -14.88
C ARG A 754 16.94 -22.63 -14.99
N ASP A 755 17.35 -21.58 -15.70
CA ASP A 755 18.75 -21.22 -15.89
C ASP A 755 19.23 -20.33 -14.74
N ASN A 756 19.73 -20.96 -13.68
CA ASN A 756 20.17 -20.24 -12.48
C ASN A 756 21.68 -19.94 -12.48
N ARG A 757 22.34 -19.94 -13.65
CA ARG A 757 23.75 -19.53 -13.77
C ARG A 757 23.90 -18.08 -13.31
N ILE A 758 24.97 -17.75 -12.59
CA ILE A 758 25.20 -16.40 -12.07
C ILE A 758 25.15 -15.33 -13.17
N SER A 759 25.71 -15.62 -14.35
CA SER A 759 25.66 -14.73 -15.52
C SER A 759 24.24 -14.46 -16.04
N ASN A 760 23.25 -15.29 -15.68
CA ASN A 760 21.85 -15.13 -16.06
C ASN A 760 20.98 -14.52 -14.95
N LEU A 761 21.55 -14.22 -13.77
CA LEU A 761 20.79 -13.69 -12.63
C LEU A 761 21.15 -12.23 -12.37
N TYR A 762 20.14 -11.36 -12.31
CA TYR A 762 20.31 -9.95 -12.00
C TYR A 762 19.48 -9.53 -10.78
N VAL A 763 20.13 -9.06 -9.72
CA VAL A 763 19.43 -8.60 -8.51
C VAL A 763 19.00 -7.14 -8.66
N CYS A 764 17.72 -6.88 -8.39
CA CYS A 764 17.12 -5.58 -8.58
C CYS A 764 15.97 -5.32 -7.61
N ASN A 765 15.60 -4.05 -7.41
CA ASN A 765 14.37 -3.69 -6.71
C ASN A 765 13.16 -3.73 -7.67
N ILE A 766 11.94 -3.53 -7.15
CA ILE A 766 10.71 -3.60 -7.97
C ILE A 766 10.66 -2.54 -9.09
N SER A 767 11.29 -1.38 -8.90
CA SER A 767 11.33 -0.32 -9.91
C SER A 767 12.30 -0.70 -11.03
N GLU A 768 13.50 -1.15 -10.69
CA GLU A 768 14.50 -1.64 -11.63
C GLU A 768 14.01 -2.87 -12.41
N HIS A 769 13.32 -3.80 -11.75
CA HIS A 769 12.72 -4.97 -12.41
C HIS A 769 11.70 -4.55 -13.49
N ARG A 770 10.90 -3.51 -13.21
CA ARG A 770 9.98 -2.94 -14.20
C ARG A 770 10.73 -2.27 -15.35
N LEU A 771 11.87 -1.63 -15.09
CA LEU A 771 12.72 -1.05 -16.13
C LEU A 771 13.35 -2.14 -17.01
N CYS A 772 13.79 -3.26 -16.44
CA CYS A 772 14.28 -4.42 -17.18
C CYS A 772 13.20 -4.89 -18.19
N HIS A 773 12.00 -5.20 -17.70
CA HIS A 773 10.87 -5.58 -18.56
C HIS A 773 10.47 -4.48 -19.56
N GLY A 774 10.48 -3.22 -19.14
CA GLY A 774 10.17 -2.10 -20.03
C GLY A 774 11.14 -2.00 -21.21
N SER A 775 12.44 -2.15 -20.96
CA SER A 775 13.47 -2.07 -22.00
C SER A 775 13.40 -3.20 -23.03
N ILE A 776 13.09 -4.43 -22.60
CA ILE A 776 12.91 -5.54 -23.56
C ILE A 776 11.62 -5.37 -24.37
N TYR A 777 10.52 -4.91 -23.76
CA TYR A 777 9.25 -4.72 -24.46
C TYR A 777 9.32 -3.58 -25.48
N GLN A 778 10.15 -2.55 -25.25
CA GLN A 778 10.45 -1.53 -26.26
C GLN A 778 11.17 -2.10 -27.49
N SER A 779 11.81 -3.26 -27.37
CA SER A 779 12.49 -3.92 -28.50
C SER A 779 11.53 -4.78 -29.33
N VAL A 780 10.33 -5.10 -28.85
CA VAL A 780 9.38 -6.01 -29.53
C VAL A 780 8.93 -5.46 -30.87
N GLU A 781 8.61 -4.16 -30.96
CA GLU A 781 8.27 -3.49 -32.24
C GLU A 781 9.40 -3.68 -33.26
N ARG A 782 10.65 -3.40 -32.88
CA ARG A 782 11.80 -3.57 -33.76
C ARG A 782 12.03 -5.03 -34.18
N LEU A 783 11.82 -5.98 -33.28
CA LEU A 783 11.96 -7.40 -33.58
C LEU A 783 10.89 -7.89 -34.56
N LEU A 784 9.66 -7.34 -34.48
CA LEU A 784 8.60 -7.56 -35.47
C LEU A 784 8.99 -6.93 -36.82
N ASP A 785 9.49 -5.70 -36.82
CA ASP A 785 9.93 -5.00 -38.04
C ASP A 785 11.09 -5.72 -38.75
N MET A 786 12.00 -6.34 -37.99
CA MET A 786 13.09 -7.18 -38.52
C MET A 786 12.63 -8.56 -39.03
N GLY A 787 11.40 -8.96 -38.72
CA GLY A 787 10.87 -10.29 -39.00
C GLY A 787 11.51 -11.41 -38.16
N LEU A 788 12.16 -11.08 -37.04
CA LEU A 788 12.75 -12.10 -36.15
C LEU A 788 11.70 -12.78 -35.29
N ILE A 789 10.63 -12.05 -34.98
CA ILE A 789 9.41 -12.59 -34.37
C ILE A 789 8.21 -12.18 -35.22
N TYR A 790 7.15 -12.98 -35.19
CA TYR A 790 5.87 -12.63 -35.79
C TYR A 790 4.72 -12.98 -34.86
N PHE A 791 3.59 -12.29 -35.00
CA PHE A 791 2.37 -12.56 -34.25
C PHE A 791 1.30 -13.10 -35.18
N CYS A 792 0.82 -14.32 -34.91
CA CYS A 792 -0.19 -14.96 -35.74
C CYS A 792 -1.17 -15.73 -34.84
N ASN A 793 -2.47 -15.65 -35.14
CA ASN A 793 -3.52 -16.39 -34.43
C ASN A 793 -3.45 -16.29 -32.90
N GLY A 794 -3.12 -15.10 -32.40
CA GLY A 794 -3.03 -14.84 -30.97
C GLY A 794 -1.78 -15.36 -30.29
N LYS A 795 -0.71 -15.67 -31.03
CA LYS A 795 0.55 -16.22 -30.52
C LYS A 795 1.76 -15.54 -31.12
N TYR A 796 2.85 -15.49 -30.36
CA TYR A 796 4.14 -15.09 -30.88
C TYR A 796 4.92 -16.32 -31.34
N PHE A 797 5.60 -16.16 -32.47
CA PHE A 797 6.48 -17.15 -33.04
C PHE A 797 7.83 -16.51 -33.33
N LEU A 798 8.87 -17.32 -33.26
CA LEU A 798 10.19 -16.99 -33.77
C LEU A 798 10.22 -17.31 -35.26
N ASP A 799 11.06 -16.62 -36.03
CA ASP A 799 11.30 -16.93 -37.44
C ASP A 799 11.56 -18.45 -37.65
N ASN A 800 10.96 -19.03 -38.70
CA ASN A 800 11.03 -20.47 -38.95
C ASN A 800 12.46 -20.99 -39.17
N THR A 801 13.38 -20.16 -39.65
CA THR A 801 14.82 -20.49 -39.76
C THR A 801 15.48 -20.69 -38.40
N LEU A 802 14.99 -20.00 -37.38
CA LEU A 802 15.44 -20.12 -35.99
C LEU A 802 14.64 -21.19 -35.21
N THR A 803 13.51 -21.63 -35.76
CA THR A 803 12.63 -22.63 -35.17
C THR A 803 13.19 -24.03 -35.43
N ILE A 804 14.36 -24.31 -34.88
CA ILE A 804 14.80 -25.70 -34.71
C ILE A 804 13.69 -26.37 -33.91
N LYS A 805 13.06 -27.44 -34.43
CA LYS A 805 12.13 -28.28 -33.67
C LYS A 805 12.77 -28.61 -32.30
N MET A 806 12.40 -27.86 -31.26
CA MET A 806 12.73 -28.10 -29.86
C MET A 806 12.03 -29.35 -29.37
#